data_AF-E7A9I1-F1
#
_entry.id   AF-E7A9I1-F1
#
_cell.length_a   1.000
_cell.length_b   1.000
_cell.length_c   1.000
_cell.angle_alpha   90.00
_cell.angle_beta   90.00
_cell.angle_gamma   90.00
#
_symmetry.space_group_name_H-M   'P 1'
#
loop_
_entity.id
_entity.type
_entity.pdbx_description
1 polymer ?
#
loop_
_entity_poly.entity_id
_entity_poly.type
_entity_poly.pdbx_seq_one_letter_code
_entity_poly.pdbx_strand_id
1 'polypeptide(L)'
;MKKHAVWPWFVIPTFLAVFLLSFWFIARAQHTPPNSAQFPLDKEAFYQASQNLYDSILKAVKETSKEATCNHVDTTIYDAGELYDHAKAWIDLATKMVDALPTIKQIQASLPKPLAMRIRSFEILHVFFLVRDKIPSVSCYSDLSPDDIYADGVFNPDPLDKEALLENFSTSLKLVYALLIQSAQQGLDVSAYLHFLGQQTSISKPEGFEAEGFLKDRNLASANPTIFAQLKTLYLSARPIPGLSIFSIELGPYTGEAYYNEMFKPLGLDVEFFQALSQSYVAALYVRADGLQEMASQTKPLEQTLKSFPHLCFNTALSKQMKATCHDVLARPNAPLQKYLRAFRLIGFDNQPCLYLTPQNTLKTFRSKNPLCRVLQAHPPQMGAPLPKDLMIAFQNAQDFLKNIWNSPMDQDGYLHPPSNWFLTLQQYVRAILQATPLASLQGSKWAYLLDYESLHLLALLQGSIARFDPSNWSIEPLLFLASTPAPLLAQEYARLLDFIYTPLIQAHQQGLDPNAYLSDLKTYYNSTHVCETKDACALPADIPPSPWLEDFKSAQLAWDLIWDKDKFHLPLGSAWAMDWYDAKARWLKNLSVNQQQTLKLWNLHYRARVEAFFYSKNYYIDTLKHPEYLSAWLLRTNPTPCFHPKYLSPASVQNCQQIFNTQSFSPSAYRAYLTTFRLLSFDNNPCLYLHTKDQLRGFNSKNPLCKALQAWALYSPPKEIALAALFLQRLDTMHTRLENALQEAHAQDPTCKQDHASLLQSVLPELEQQAQSALESLPLLANFKPNNDKEKALLKRIQQQAMLFLFALLEGGSKDNCQKNTPASTKEIAQTFMRALNFIYQPLMRAHAQGLDAVWYVHTLARIQEFKYGGGCGDLGRRMQDFINSRPELGNAYDGRIAYTIYQDFDSVSLVYDLIMGNSNPHLGYNLLNALKIARTHARQKDSKGQCICICSCSLDEDTHFWGNYCLPTNQNDNYKALDPSKEKTATLMDEQQPLRPVNFFALRRVAQFLENQGTLEIDRNDDLYNTSTLYNASTFFSKYPGACLRPEYLRANTQAECAQMFKSEQYDVSALKAYLQDYIMVSMQGVPCLYLDEKKQVKGLGSASRLCQSLLKPLSKKGWFYHDEGH
;
A
#
# COMPACT_ATOMS: atom_id res chain seq x y z
N MET A 1 -50.85 37.64 65.99
CA MET A 1 -50.08 37.99 67.21
C MET A 1 -48.62 37.64 66.99
N LYS A 2 -47.73 38.57 67.31
CA LYS A 2 -46.25 38.44 67.28
C LYS A 2 -45.76 37.30 68.17
N LYS A 3 -44.68 36.61 67.77
CA LYS A 3 -43.43 36.51 68.55
C LYS A 3 -42.29 35.85 67.74
N HIS A 4 -41.14 36.52 67.79
CA HIS A 4 -39.85 36.15 67.23
C HIS A 4 -39.14 35.06 68.04
N ALA A 5 -38.28 34.28 67.38
CA ALA A 5 -36.96 33.83 67.86
C ALA A 5 -36.27 33.11 66.68
N VAL A 6 -35.47 33.78 65.84
CA VAL A 6 -34.02 33.97 65.97
C VAL A 6 -33.29 32.70 66.44
N TRP A 7 -32.91 31.84 65.48
CA TRP A 7 -31.64 31.08 65.49
C TRP A 7 -31.49 30.30 64.16
N PRO A 8 -30.79 30.87 63.15
CA PRO A 8 -29.75 30.04 62.52
C PRO A 8 -28.47 30.80 62.12
N TRP A 9 -28.26 32.02 62.64
CA TRP A 9 -27.07 32.82 62.26
C TRP A 9 -25.75 32.33 62.87
N PHE A 10 -25.78 31.43 63.88
CA PHE A 10 -24.56 30.84 64.45
C PHE A 10 -24.36 29.37 64.09
N VAL A 11 -25.36 28.62 63.63
CA VAL A 11 -25.17 27.19 63.32
C VAL A 11 -24.57 26.99 61.92
N ILE A 12 -24.94 27.82 60.95
CA ILE A 12 -24.48 27.69 59.57
C ILE A 12 -22.99 28.09 59.43
N PRO A 13 -22.48 29.19 60.03
CA PRO A 13 -21.06 29.51 59.95
C PRO A 13 -20.19 28.50 60.70
N THR A 14 -20.68 27.95 61.81
CA THR A 14 -19.93 26.95 62.58
C THR A 14 -19.93 25.59 61.90
N PHE A 15 -21.03 25.17 61.26
CA PHE A 15 -21.02 23.99 60.41
C PHE A 15 -20.14 24.19 59.17
N LEU A 16 -20.20 25.34 58.49
CA LEU A 16 -19.29 25.61 57.36
C LEU A 16 -17.83 25.70 57.81
N ALA A 17 -17.54 26.29 58.96
CA ALA A 17 -16.19 26.36 59.51
C ALA A 17 -15.69 24.97 59.91
N VAL A 18 -16.53 24.13 60.52
CA VAL A 18 -16.19 22.73 60.83
C VAL A 18 -16.05 21.89 59.55
N PHE A 19 -16.89 22.12 58.52
CA PHE A 19 -16.81 21.44 57.22
C PHE A 19 -15.58 21.88 56.43
N LEU A 20 -15.23 23.16 56.46
CA LEU A 20 -14.02 23.71 55.84
C LEU A 20 -12.77 23.36 56.64
N LEU A 21 -12.82 23.29 57.98
CA LEU A 21 -11.72 22.81 58.82
C LEU A 21 -11.52 21.31 58.64
N SER A 22 -12.58 20.52 58.52
CA SER A 22 -12.46 19.09 58.23
C SER A 22 -12.02 18.83 56.79
N PHE A 23 -12.48 19.61 55.79
CA PHE A 23 -11.87 19.57 54.45
C PHE A 23 -10.44 20.06 54.45
N TRP A 24 -10.08 21.05 55.27
CA TRP A 24 -8.72 21.53 55.40
C TRP A 24 -7.84 20.49 56.10
N PHE A 25 -8.32 19.79 57.13
CA PHE A 25 -7.61 18.69 57.79
C PHE A 25 -7.56 17.42 56.92
N ILE A 26 -8.58 17.10 56.12
CA ILE A 26 -8.57 15.99 55.15
C ILE A 26 -7.64 16.35 53.98
N ALA A 27 -7.66 17.59 53.49
CA ALA A 27 -6.71 18.08 52.50
C ALA A 27 -5.29 18.13 53.07
N ARG A 28 -5.10 18.52 54.35
CA ARG A 28 -3.78 18.54 55.01
C ARG A 28 -3.27 17.14 55.33
N ALA A 29 -4.15 16.20 55.68
CA ALA A 29 -3.82 14.77 55.82
C ALA A 29 -3.51 14.10 54.47
N GLN A 30 -4.07 14.60 53.37
CA GLN A 30 -3.70 14.25 51.99
C GLN A 30 -2.55 15.10 51.42
N HIS A 31 -2.06 16.12 52.15
CA HIS A 31 -0.98 17.03 51.74
C HIS A 31 0.26 16.97 52.62
N THR A 32 0.29 16.15 53.67
CA THR A 32 1.55 15.62 54.16
C THR A 32 2.00 14.51 53.20
N PRO A 33 3.09 14.67 52.42
CA PRO A 33 3.79 13.47 51.95
C PRO A 33 4.04 12.62 53.20
N PRO A 34 3.87 11.29 53.16
CA PRO A 34 4.30 10.47 54.30
C PRO A 34 5.74 10.92 54.57
N ASN A 35 6.00 11.42 55.78
CA ASN A 35 7.37 11.65 56.23
C ASN A 35 8.11 10.39 55.84
N SER A 36 9.04 10.49 54.88
CA SER A 36 9.88 9.36 54.49
C SER A 36 10.51 8.91 55.79
N ALA A 37 10.10 7.75 56.31
CA ALA A 37 10.75 7.17 57.46
C ALA A 37 12.24 7.13 57.10
N GLN A 38 13.05 7.95 57.75
CA GLN A 38 14.48 7.98 57.49
C GLN A 38 15.04 6.70 58.10
N PHE A 39 15.07 5.66 57.28
CA PHE A 39 15.64 4.39 57.68
C PHE A 39 17.17 4.56 57.76
N PRO A 40 17.80 4.25 58.90
CA PRO A 40 19.25 4.34 59.02
C PRO A 40 19.92 3.30 58.11
N LEU A 41 21.01 3.72 57.46
CA LEU A 41 21.95 2.86 56.74
C LEU A 41 22.87 2.20 57.76
N ASP A 42 22.92 0.86 57.77
CA ASP A 42 23.88 0.12 58.59
C ASP A 42 25.16 -0.15 57.78
N LYS A 43 26.02 0.87 57.72
CA LYS A 43 27.22 0.87 56.88
C LYS A 43 28.19 -0.26 57.27
N GLU A 44 28.32 -0.52 58.57
CA GLU A 44 29.24 -1.52 59.10
C GLU A 44 28.75 -2.95 58.81
N ALA A 45 27.46 -3.22 59.00
CA ALA A 45 26.89 -4.51 58.64
C ALA A 45 27.05 -4.81 57.15
N PHE A 46 26.89 -3.81 56.27
CA PHE A 46 27.12 -3.97 54.84
C PHE A 46 28.59 -4.31 54.54
N TYR A 47 29.55 -3.59 55.12
CA TYR A 47 30.98 -3.80 54.87
C TYR A 47 31.51 -5.14 55.38
N GLN A 48 31.04 -5.56 56.55
CA GLN A 48 31.41 -6.86 57.09
C GLN A 48 30.82 -7.99 56.23
N ALA A 49 29.55 -7.89 55.86
CA ALA A 49 28.90 -8.90 55.04
C ALA A 49 29.50 -8.97 53.62
N SER A 50 29.81 -7.83 52.99
CA SER A 50 30.40 -7.78 51.65
C SER A 50 31.80 -8.39 51.60
N GLN A 51 32.63 -8.12 52.61
CA GLN A 51 33.96 -8.69 52.72
C GLN A 51 33.91 -10.19 52.94
N ASN A 52 33.09 -10.64 53.89
CA ASN A 52 32.95 -12.05 54.20
C ASN A 52 32.41 -12.84 53.00
N LEU A 53 31.51 -12.24 52.22
CA LEU A 53 31.01 -12.86 50.98
C LEU A 53 32.12 -12.99 49.95
N TYR A 54 32.85 -11.90 49.68
CA TYR A 54 33.98 -11.91 48.75
C TYR A 54 35.06 -12.92 49.16
N ASP A 55 35.48 -12.92 50.42
CA ASP A 55 36.49 -13.85 50.94
C ASP A 55 36.03 -15.30 50.86
N SER A 56 34.75 -15.56 51.11
CA SER A 56 34.17 -16.91 51.01
C SER A 56 34.12 -17.40 49.57
N ILE A 57 33.63 -16.58 48.62
CA ILE A 57 33.61 -16.96 47.19
C ILE A 57 35.03 -17.12 46.68
N LEU A 58 35.93 -16.20 47.03
CA LEU A 58 37.33 -16.25 46.60
C LEU A 58 38.04 -17.49 47.13
N LYS A 59 37.74 -17.90 48.36
CA LYS A 59 38.26 -19.12 48.95
C LYS A 59 37.75 -20.35 48.21
N ALA A 60 36.43 -20.46 47.99
CA ALA A 60 35.80 -21.54 47.24
C ALA A 60 36.43 -21.68 45.86
N VAL A 61 36.41 -20.62 45.04
CA VAL A 61 37.00 -20.61 43.69
C VAL A 61 38.48 -20.99 43.68
N LYS A 62 39.27 -20.57 44.69
CA LYS A 62 40.68 -20.96 44.84
C LYS A 62 40.88 -22.42 45.25
N GLU A 63 39.95 -23.02 45.98
CA GLU A 63 39.97 -24.43 46.35
C GLU A 63 39.62 -25.27 45.12
N THR A 64 38.56 -24.90 44.41
CA THR A 64 38.14 -25.49 43.13
C THR A 64 39.23 -25.42 42.05
N SER A 65 39.91 -24.27 41.92
CA SER A 65 40.96 -24.09 40.92
C SER A 65 42.19 -24.98 41.17
N LYS A 66 42.43 -25.44 42.40
CA LYS A 66 43.53 -26.34 42.73
C LYS A 66 43.23 -27.79 42.36
N GLU A 67 41.95 -28.17 42.33
CA GLU A 67 41.47 -29.52 42.00
C GLU A 67 41.16 -29.69 40.50
N ALA A 68 40.89 -28.59 39.79
CA ALA A 68 40.68 -28.57 38.34
C ALA A 68 42.00 -28.75 37.57
N THR A 69 42.47 -29.99 37.37
CA THR A 69 43.49 -30.26 36.35
C THR A 69 42.91 -29.94 34.97
N CYS A 70 43.49 -28.98 34.24
CA CYS A 70 43.06 -28.50 32.91
C CYS A 70 43.16 -29.54 31.77
N ASN A 71 43.15 -30.84 32.08
CA ASN A 71 43.11 -31.94 31.13
C ASN A 71 41.72 -32.60 31.21
N HIS A 72 40.87 -32.27 30.25
CA HIS A 72 39.57 -32.92 29.97
C HIS A 72 38.43 -32.79 31.01
N VAL A 73 38.46 -31.83 31.93
CA VAL A 73 37.35 -31.65 32.90
C VAL A 73 36.60 -30.34 32.66
N ASP A 74 35.28 -30.44 32.56
CA ASP A 74 34.35 -29.32 32.39
C ASP A 74 34.27 -28.52 33.71
N THR A 75 34.80 -27.29 33.70
CA THR A 75 34.85 -26.39 34.87
C THR A 75 33.46 -26.04 35.40
N THR A 76 32.41 -26.19 34.59
CA THR A 76 31.01 -25.89 34.96
C THR A 76 30.45 -26.88 36.00
N ILE A 77 31.00 -28.11 36.07
CA ILE A 77 30.63 -29.14 37.04
C ILE A 77 31.16 -28.80 38.43
N TYR A 78 32.38 -28.27 38.51
CA TYR A 78 32.99 -27.90 39.78
C TYR A 78 32.42 -26.59 40.33
N ASP A 79 32.17 -25.59 39.48
CA ASP A 79 31.45 -24.37 39.88
C ASP A 79 30.04 -24.70 40.42
N ALA A 80 29.39 -25.73 39.86
CA ALA A 80 28.13 -26.25 40.40
C ALA A 80 28.32 -26.93 41.77
N GLY A 81 29.40 -27.68 41.97
CA GLY A 81 29.80 -28.29 43.26
C GLY A 81 29.90 -27.27 44.40
N GLU A 82 30.64 -26.20 44.18
CA GLU A 82 30.80 -25.12 45.17
C GLU A 82 29.47 -24.43 45.51
N LEU A 83 28.57 -24.29 44.52
CA LEU A 83 27.23 -23.75 44.76
C LEU A 83 26.43 -24.64 45.70
N TYR A 84 26.48 -25.97 45.55
CA TYR A 84 25.80 -26.90 46.46
C TYR A 84 26.29 -26.75 47.92
N ASP A 85 27.60 -26.57 48.11
CA ASP A 85 28.19 -26.53 49.45
C ASP A 85 28.09 -25.15 50.13
N HIS A 86 28.05 -24.07 49.36
CA HIS A 86 28.17 -22.71 49.90
C HIS A 86 26.99 -21.77 49.65
N ALA A 87 26.04 -22.10 48.76
CA ALA A 87 24.95 -21.20 48.37
C ALA A 87 24.16 -20.64 49.57
N LYS A 88 23.83 -21.48 50.56
CA LYS A 88 23.10 -21.03 51.75
C LYS A 88 23.86 -19.94 52.52
N ALA A 89 25.16 -20.14 52.75
CA ALA A 89 25.99 -19.17 53.46
C ALA A 89 26.16 -17.87 52.66
N TRP A 90 26.31 -17.97 51.33
CA TRP A 90 26.39 -16.81 50.45
C TRP A 90 25.09 -16.02 50.40
N ILE A 91 23.93 -16.68 50.34
CA ILE A 91 22.61 -16.06 50.45
C ILE A 91 22.47 -15.34 51.79
N ASP A 92 22.87 -15.95 52.91
CA ASP A 92 22.78 -15.33 54.23
C ASP A 92 23.63 -14.05 54.34
N LEU A 93 24.84 -14.05 53.73
CA LEU A 93 25.71 -12.88 53.68
C LEU A 93 25.16 -11.78 52.77
N ALA A 94 24.72 -12.11 51.55
CA ALA A 94 24.08 -11.18 50.64
C ALA A 94 22.78 -10.59 51.23
N THR A 95 22.03 -11.39 52.00
CA THR A 95 20.85 -10.95 52.75
C THR A 95 21.19 -9.84 53.75
N LYS A 96 22.27 -9.98 54.53
CA LYS A 96 22.72 -8.94 55.47
C LYS A 96 23.08 -7.64 54.75
N MET A 97 23.68 -7.74 53.57
CA MET A 97 23.99 -6.56 52.74
C MET A 97 22.71 -5.84 52.30
N VAL A 98 21.72 -6.57 51.77
CA VAL A 98 20.45 -6.00 51.30
C VAL A 98 19.64 -5.38 52.45
N ASP A 99 19.56 -6.05 53.59
CA ASP A 99 18.79 -5.56 54.76
C ASP A 99 19.40 -4.33 55.44
N ALA A 100 20.70 -4.08 55.24
CA ALA A 100 21.38 -2.88 55.70
C ALA A 100 20.92 -1.60 54.97
N LEU A 101 20.28 -1.73 53.80
CA LEU A 101 19.99 -0.61 52.90
C LEU A 101 18.65 0.08 53.20
N PRO A 102 18.64 1.43 53.30
CA PRO A 102 17.40 2.20 53.51
C PRO A 102 16.35 2.01 52.40
N THR A 103 16.78 1.88 51.15
CA THR A 103 15.87 1.73 49.99
C THR A 103 15.05 0.45 50.09
N ILE A 104 15.62 -0.65 50.60
CA ILE A 104 14.92 -1.92 50.78
C ILE A 104 13.85 -1.80 51.86
N LYS A 105 14.18 -1.14 52.98
CA LYS A 105 13.20 -0.84 54.04
C LYS A 105 12.06 0.05 53.51
N GLN A 106 12.38 1.01 52.64
CA GLN A 106 11.37 1.83 51.97
C GLN A 106 10.47 1.02 51.02
N ILE A 107 11.03 0.09 50.25
CA ILE A 107 10.28 -0.84 49.39
C ILE A 107 9.31 -1.68 50.24
N GLN A 108 9.79 -2.26 51.34
CA GLN A 108 8.98 -3.05 52.28
C GLN A 108 7.85 -2.23 52.92
N ALA A 109 8.07 -0.95 53.18
CA ALA A 109 7.06 -0.05 53.74
C ALA A 109 6.04 0.44 52.71
N SER A 110 6.43 0.52 51.44
CA SER A 110 5.64 1.21 50.40
C SER A 110 4.91 0.28 49.43
N LEU A 111 5.33 -0.98 49.30
CA LEU A 111 4.75 -1.95 48.38
C LEU A 111 4.05 -3.10 49.13
N PRO A 112 3.11 -3.82 48.47
CA PRO A 112 2.50 -5.01 49.06
C PRO A 112 3.55 -6.03 49.53
N LYS A 113 3.37 -6.59 50.73
CA LYS A 113 4.34 -7.49 51.37
C LYS A 113 4.83 -8.63 50.45
N PRO A 114 3.99 -9.35 49.69
CA PRO A 114 4.47 -10.40 48.78
C PRO A 114 5.40 -9.87 47.69
N LEU A 115 5.08 -8.71 47.11
CA LEU A 115 5.90 -8.10 46.07
C LEU A 115 7.21 -7.55 46.64
N ALA A 116 7.17 -6.87 47.78
CA ALA A 116 8.36 -6.36 48.44
C ALA A 116 9.34 -7.47 48.82
N MET A 117 8.83 -8.63 49.26
CA MET A 117 9.66 -9.81 49.55
C MET A 117 10.34 -10.36 48.29
N ARG A 118 9.63 -10.46 47.16
CA ARG A 118 10.22 -10.93 45.90
C ARG A 118 11.28 -9.95 45.37
N ILE A 119 11.02 -8.63 45.46
CA ILE A 119 12.03 -7.61 45.11
C ILE A 119 13.27 -7.75 46.00
N ARG A 120 13.09 -7.92 47.31
CA ARG A 120 14.20 -8.17 48.24
C ARG A 120 14.99 -9.42 47.84
N SER A 121 14.31 -10.53 47.54
CA SER A 121 14.96 -11.75 47.06
C SER A 121 15.79 -11.53 45.80
N PHE A 122 15.26 -10.78 44.83
CA PHE A 122 16.01 -10.44 43.60
C PHE A 122 17.27 -9.65 43.93
N GLU A 123 17.17 -8.65 44.80
CA GLU A 123 18.30 -7.81 45.18
C GLU A 123 19.37 -8.55 45.99
N ILE A 124 19.00 -9.65 46.67
CA ILE A 124 19.96 -10.58 47.31
C ILE A 124 20.82 -11.28 46.26
N LEU A 125 20.20 -11.79 45.18
CA LEU A 125 20.96 -12.37 44.07
C LEU A 125 21.79 -11.32 43.34
N HIS A 126 21.21 -10.15 43.08
CA HIS A 126 21.90 -9.09 42.38
C HIS A 126 23.18 -8.68 43.12
N VAL A 127 23.12 -8.43 44.43
CA VAL A 127 24.32 -8.05 45.20
C VAL A 127 25.33 -9.19 45.30
N PHE A 128 24.87 -10.44 45.32
CA PHE A 128 25.75 -11.61 45.20
C PHE A 128 26.51 -11.58 43.86
N PHE A 129 25.82 -11.36 42.73
CA PHE A 129 26.45 -11.29 41.42
C PHE A 129 27.44 -10.13 41.31
N LEU A 130 27.16 -8.97 41.92
CA LEU A 130 28.11 -7.85 41.97
C LEU A 130 29.44 -8.22 42.66
N VAL A 131 29.39 -9.07 43.67
CA VAL A 131 30.59 -9.55 44.38
C VAL A 131 31.26 -10.68 43.59
N ARG A 132 30.49 -11.60 42.99
CA ARG A 132 31.00 -12.70 42.16
C ARG A 132 31.71 -12.21 40.89
N ASP A 133 31.28 -11.09 40.31
CA ASP A 133 31.90 -10.44 39.14
C ASP A 133 33.34 -9.96 39.39
N LYS A 134 33.72 -9.74 40.66
CA LYS A 134 35.10 -9.38 41.04
C LYS A 134 36.07 -10.55 41.01
N ILE A 135 35.56 -11.77 40.87
CA ILE A 135 36.37 -12.98 40.94
C ILE A 135 36.28 -13.64 39.55
N PRO A 136 37.34 -13.67 38.74
CA PRO A 136 37.28 -14.28 37.42
C PRO A 136 37.00 -15.78 37.52
N SER A 137 36.27 -16.36 36.57
CA SER A 137 36.14 -17.81 36.46
C SER A 137 37.45 -18.44 35.99
N VAL A 138 37.68 -19.70 36.33
CA VAL A 138 38.84 -20.47 35.83
C VAL A 138 38.53 -20.88 34.37
N SER A 139 39.21 -20.28 33.39
CA SER A 139 39.04 -20.63 31.97
C SER A 139 40.05 -21.69 31.55
N CYS A 140 39.55 -22.88 31.20
CA CYS A 140 40.36 -23.97 30.63
C CYS A 140 40.34 -23.99 29.09
N TYR A 141 39.59 -23.08 28.45
CA TYR A 141 39.42 -22.99 27.00
C TYR A 141 40.14 -21.75 26.47
N SER A 142 41.44 -21.83 26.29
CA SER A 142 42.16 -20.93 25.38
C SER A 142 42.87 -21.77 24.34
N ASP A 143 42.51 -21.60 23.07
CA ASP A 143 43.21 -22.11 21.90
C ASP A 143 44.61 -21.46 21.77
N LEU A 144 45.48 -21.68 22.76
CA LEU A 144 46.85 -21.22 22.76
C LEU A 144 47.78 -22.41 22.56
N SER A 145 48.81 -22.17 21.75
CA SER A 145 49.86 -23.12 21.38
C SER A 145 50.51 -23.75 22.63
N PRO A 146 51.00 -25.00 22.58
CA PRO A 146 51.72 -25.63 23.69
C PRO A 146 52.91 -24.84 24.24
N ASP A 147 53.41 -23.85 23.50
CA ASP A 147 54.51 -22.97 23.91
C ASP A 147 54.07 -21.82 24.85
N ASP A 148 52.77 -21.51 24.96
CA ASP A 148 52.23 -20.48 25.87
C ASP A 148 51.86 -21.05 27.26
N ILE A 149 52.04 -22.36 27.46
CA ILE A 149 51.66 -23.07 28.71
C ILE A 149 52.52 -22.66 29.92
N TYR A 150 53.60 -21.90 29.73
CA TYR A 150 54.50 -21.49 30.81
C TYR A 150 54.61 -19.97 31.04
N ALA A 151 53.66 -19.18 30.57
CA ALA A 151 53.58 -17.75 30.91
C ALA A 151 52.20 -17.39 31.49
N ASP A 152 52.06 -17.51 32.81
CA ASP A 152 51.23 -16.63 33.66
C ASP A 152 49.76 -16.41 33.25
N GLY A 153 48.99 -17.49 33.08
CA GLY A 153 47.52 -17.46 33.23
C GLY A 153 47.12 -17.24 34.69
N VAL A 154 47.46 -16.09 35.27
CA VAL A 154 47.29 -15.81 36.71
C VAL A 154 45.83 -15.47 36.99
N PHE A 155 45.15 -16.35 37.75
CA PHE A 155 43.91 -16.01 38.46
C PHE A 155 44.15 -14.74 39.30
N ASN A 156 43.68 -13.60 38.80
CA ASN A 156 43.88 -12.29 39.42
C ASN A 156 42.52 -11.65 39.75
N PRO A 157 41.98 -11.90 40.95
CA PRO A 157 40.69 -11.32 41.38
C PRO A 157 40.82 -9.81 41.58
N ASP A 158 39.80 -9.06 41.16
CA ASP A 158 39.71 -7.62 41.38
C ASP A 158 39.50 -7.33 42.88
N PRO A 159 40.25 -6.41 43.50
CA PRO A 159 40.05 -6.06 44.89
C PRO A 159 38.63 -5.50 45.13
N LEU A 160 38.01 -5.93 46.22
CA LEU A 160 36.70 -5.44 46.64
C LEU A 160 36.81 -4.05 47.28
N ASP A 161 36.43 -3.01 46.54
CA ASP A 161 36.15 -1.69 47.10
C ASP A 161 34.71 -1.65 47.66
N LYS A 162 34.60 -1.81 48.98
CA LYS A 162 33.31 -1.85 49.70
C LYS A 162 32.58 -0.51 49.67
N GLU A 163 33.33 0.60 49.66
CA GLU A 163 32.78 1.95 49.63
C GLU A 163 32.13 2.21 48.28
N ALA A 164 32.87 1.94 47.20
CA ALA A 164 32.36 2.04 45.84
C ALA A 164 31.20 1.06 45.58
N LEU A 165 31.26 -0.18 46.11
CA LEU A 165 30.17 -1.14 45.99
C LEU A 165 28.88 -0.61 46.64
N LEU A 166 28.96 -0.13 47.89
CA LEU A 166 27.82 0.41 48.61
C LEU A 166 27.23 1.64 47.91
N GLU A 167 28.09 2.57 47.47
CA GLU A 167 27.65 3.77 46.76
C GLU A 167 26.95 3.43 45.45
N ASN A 168 27.57 2.57 44.62
CA ASN A 168 27.02 2.21 43.33
C ASN A 168 25.71 1.44 43.48
N PHE A 169 25.66 0.45 44.37
CA PHE A 169 24.47 -0.37 44.59
C PHE A 169 23.32 0.44 45.22
N SER A 170 23.60 1.27 46.23
CA SER A 170 22.55 2.12 46.83
C SER A 170 21.98 3.12 45.83
N THR A 171 22.82 3.65 44.94
CA THR A 171 22.41 4.60 43.91
C THR A 171 21.62 3.93 42.79
N SER A 172 22.01 2.73 42.34
CA SER A 172 21.27 1.98 41.31
C SER A 172 19.86 1.62 41.80
N LEU A 173 19.73 1.14 43.04
CA LEU A 173 18.43 0.87 43.67
C LEU A 173 17.52 2.11 43.68
N LYS A 174 18.06 3.29 44.01
CA LYS A 174 17.28 4.54 43.99
C LYS A 174 16.83 4.90 42.59
N LEU A 175 17.69 4.75 41.59
CA LEU A 175 17.39 5.08 40.20
C LEU A 175 16.33 4.15 39.57
N VAL A 176 16.28 2.88 40.02
CA VAL A 176 15.31 1.89 39.54
C VAL A 176 13.98 1.98 40.30
N TYR A 177 14.01 1.99 41.64
CA TYR A 177 12.78 1.81 42.43
C TYR A 177 12.05 3.10 42.80
N ALA A 178 12.69 4.28 42.76
CA ALA A 178 12.04 5.52 43.19
C ALA A 178 10.77 5.83 42.39
N LEU A 179 10.83 5.69 41.06
CA LEU A 179 9.66 5.90 40.20
C LEU A 179 8.57 4.84 40.46
N LEU A 180 8.96 3.57 40.64
CA LEU A 180 8.01 2.47 40.91
C LEU A 180 7.25 2.67 42.22
N ILE A 181 7.96 3.04 43.29
CA ILE A 181 7.38 3.34 44.60
C ILE A 181 6.39 4.50 44.50
N GLN A 182 6.78 5.61 43.87
CA GLN A 182 5.89 6.77 43.71
C GLN A 182 4.68 6.44 42.84
N SER A 183 4.85 5.60 41.81
CA SER A 183 3.76 5.13 40.97
C SER A 183 2.78 4.26 41.76
N ALA A 184 3.29 3.34 42.58
CA ALA A 184 2.47 2.47 43.44
C ALA A 184 1.62 3.27 44.43
N GLN A 185 2.21 4.30 45.06
CA GLN A 185 1.51 5.21 45.96
C GLN A 185 0.37 5.99 45.26
N GLN A 186 0.42 6.14 43.94
CA GLN A 186 -0.64 6.73 43.12
C GLN A 186 -1.51 5.69 42.40
N GLY A 187 -1.46 4.42 42.85
CA GLY A 187 -2.33 3.35 42.38
C GLY A 187 -1.88 2.66 41.08
N LEU A 188 -0.58 2.61 40.79
CA LEU A 188 -0.04 1.66 39.81
C LEU A 188 -0.07 0.24 40.39
N ASP A 189 -0.60 -0.71 39.64
CA ASP A 189 -0.40 -2.14 39.92
C ASP A 189 1.01 -2.55 39.46
N VAL A 190 1.96 -2.53 40.39
CA VAL A 190 3.36 -2.84 40.11
C VAL A 190 3.54 -4.30 39.70
N SER A 191 2.71 -5.23 40.20
CA SER A 191 2.79 -6.64 39.82
C SER A 191 2.40 -6.82 38.36
N ALA A 192 1.30 -6.23 37.91
CA ALA A 192 0.88 -6.27 36.52
C ALA A 192 1.89 -5.57 35.58
N TYR A 193 2.51 -4.47 36.05
CA TYR A 193 3.57 -3.79 35.33
C TYR A 193 4.82 -4.66 35.14
N LEU A 194 5.32 -5.27 36.21
CA LEU A 194 6.47 -6.15 36.15
C LEU A 194 6.18 -7.41 35.34
N HIS A 195 4.98 -7.98 35.44
CA HIS A 195 4.55 -9.11 34.60
C HIS A 195 4.70 -8.78 33.10
N PHE A 196 4.26 -7.60 32.68
CA PHE A 196 4.45 -7.15 31.30
C PHE A 196 5.93 -7.02 30.90
N LEU A 197 6.76 -6.44 31.77
CA LEU A 197 8.20 -6.30 31.50
C LEU A 197 8.92 -7.65 31.44
N GLY A 198 8.56 -8.59 32.31
CA GLY A 198 9.16 -9.94 32.35
C GLY A 198 8.90 -10.73 31.08
N GLN A 199 7.77 -10.47 30.42
CA GLN A 199 7.48 -11.07 29.12
C GLN A 199 8.32 -10.41 28.01
N GLN A 200 8.68 -9.14 28.11
CA GLN A 200 9.32 -8.44 27.01
C GLN A 200 10.78 -8.87 26.78
N THR A 201 11.07 -9.31 25.55
CA THR A 201 12.40 -9.82 25.13
C THR A 201 13.01 -9.07 23.96
N SER A 202 12.23 -8.18 23.36
CA SER A 202 12.60 -7.42 22.15
C SER A 202 12.98 -5.97 22.44
N ILE A 203 13.38 -5.63 23.67
CA ILE A 203 13.93 -4.31 23.94
C ILE A 203 15.29 -4.24 23.25
N SER A 204 15.33 -3.55 22.11
CA SER A 204 16.56 -3.32 21.37
C SER A 204 17.61 -2.75 22.32
N LYS A 205 18.84 -3.28 22.27
CA LYS A 205 19.97 -2.66 22.96
C LYS A 205 20.03 -1.17 22.54
N PRO A 206 20.36 -0.24 23.44
CA PRO A 206 20.62 1.14 23.05
C PRO A 206 21.66 1.15 21.92
N GLU A 207 21.39 1.85 20.81
CA GLU A 207 22.32 1.91 19.68
C GLU A 207 23.67 2.50 20.14
N GLY A 208 24.79 1.87 19.76
CA GLY A 208 26.14 2.32 20.12
C GLY A 208 26.62 1.95 21.53
N PHE A 209 25.90 1.08 22.26
CA PHE A 209 26.26 0.71 23.63
C PHE A 209 27.25 -0.48 23.69
N GLU A 210 28.50 -0.24 23.28
CA GLU A 210 29.67 -1.04 23.72
C GLU A 210 30.30 -0.34 24.92
N ALA A 211 29.76 -0.64 26.11
CA ALA A 211 29.90 0.21 27.29
C ALA A 211 31.34 0.42 27.78
N GLU A 212 32.28 -0.47 27.48
CA GLU A 212 33.69 -0.28 27.87
C GLU A 212 34.41 0.81 27.07
N GLY A 213 34.07 0.99 25.78
CA GLY A 213 34.55 2.12 24.97
C GLY A 213 33.81 3.42 25.32
N PHE A 214 32.50 3.31 25.53
CA PHE A 214 31.60 4.43 25.82
C PHE A 214 31.90 5.13 27.17
N LEU A 215 32.20 4.37 28.23
CA LEU A 215 32.55 4.93 29.56
C LEU A 215 33.96 5.53 29.62
N LYS A 216 34.77 5.38 28.57
CA LYS A 216 36.11 5.96 28.45
C LYS A 216 36.13 7.26 27.63
N ASP A 217 35.02 7.67 27.02
CA ASP A 217 34.92 8.89 26.22
C ASP A 217 34.89 10.16 27.10
N ARG A 218 35.97 10.96 27.03
CA ARG A 218 36.14 12.19 27.81
C ARG A 218 35.22 13.33 27.35
N ASN A 219 34.79 13.34 26.09
CA ASN A 219 33.91 14.40 25.56
C ASN A 219 32.50 14.26 26.15
N LEU A 220 32.02 13.04 26.28
CA LEU A 220 30.70 12.73 26.86
C LEU A 220 30.61 13.11 28.35
N ALA A 221 31.66 12.80 29.12
CA ALA A 221 31.76 13.13 30.54
C ALA A 221 31.73 14.64 30.80
N SER A 222 32.22 15.44 29.85
CA SER A 222 32.24 16.90 29.94
C SER A 222 30.91 17.57 29.59
N ALA A 223 30.11 16.99 28.68
CA ALA A 223 28.87 17.57 28.21
C ALA A 223 27.72 17.49 29.24
N ASN A 224 27.63 16.40 30.02
CA ASN A 224 26.67 16.29 31.12
C ASN A 224 27.18 15.34 32.25
N PRO A 225 27.97 15.85 33.20
CA PRO A 225 28.70 15.02 34.17
C PRO A 225 27.77 14.26 35.13
N THR A 226 26.59 14.82 35.46
CA THR A 226 25.63 14.17 36.35
C THR A 226 24.94 12.98 35.69
N ILE A 227 24.52 13.10 34.43
CA ILE A 227 23.92 11.99 33.67
C ILE A 227 24.95 10.88 33.48
N PHE A 228 26.19 11.24 33.14
CA PHE A 228 27.28 10.29 32.95
C PHE A 228 27.59 9.50 34.23
N ALA A 229 27.66 10.17 35.39
CA ALA A 229 27.89 9.49 36.66
C ALA A 229 26.76 8.50 37.00
N GLN A 230 25.49 8.90 36.84
CA GLN A 230 24.34 8.00 37.05
C GLN A 230 24.37 6.80 36.11
N LEU A 231 24.73 7.01 34.84
CA LEU A 231 24.82 5.96 33.84
C LEU A 231 25.94 4.97 34.17
N LYS A 232 27.12 5.46 34.56
CA LYS A 232 28.25 4.64 34.99
C LYS A 232 27.87 3.74 36.16
N THR A 233 27.22 4.30 37.18
CA THR A 233 26.77 3.54 38.35
C THR A 233 25.71 2.49 38.00
N LEU A 234 24.69 2.84 37.20
CA LEU A 234 23.68 1.89 36.74
C LEU A 234 24.28 0.77 35.90
N TYR A 235 25.24 1.11 35.03
CA TYR A 235 25.94 0.15 34.19
C TYR A 235 26.73 -0.87 35.02
N LEU A 236 27.57 -0.38 35.94
CA LEU A 236 28.37 -1.23 36.82
C LEU A 236 27.49 -2.14 37.69
N SER A 237 26.30 -1.67 38.06
CA SER A 237 25.33 -2.49 38.80
C SER A 237 24.63 -3.52 37.90
N ALA A 238 24.25 -3.15 36.67
CA ALA A 238 23.48 -4.04 35.81
C ALA A 238 24.35 -5.09 35.09
N ARG A 239 25.63 -4.80 34.80
CA ARG A 239 26.54 -5.69 34.04
C ARG A 239 26.55 -7.13 34.59
N PRO A 240 26.63 -7.37 35.92
CA PRO A 240 26.76 -8.72 36.45
C PRO A 240 25.47 -9.54 36.49
N ILE A 241 24.30 -8.97 36.17
CA ILE A 241 23.02 -9.68 36.26
C ILE A 241 22.93 -10.69 35.09
N PRO A 242 22.87 -12.01 35.37
CA PRO A 242 22.76 -13.01 34.33
C PRO A 242 21.51 -12.80 33.45
N GLY A 243 21.67 -13.04 32.16
CA GLY A 243 20.59 -12.97 31.18
C GLY A 243 20.06 -11.58 30.79
N LEU A 244 20.72 -10.50 31.22
CA LEU A 244 20.67 -9.26 30.46
C LEU A 244 21.43 -9.46 29.15
N SER A 245 20.73 -9.46 28.01
CA SER A 245 21.28 -9.72 26.67
C SER A 245 22.45 -8.84 26.25
N ILE A 246 22.86 -7.88 27.09
CA ILE A 246 23.94 -6.95 26.86
C ILE A 246 25.29 -7.50 27.35
N PHE A 247 25.35 -8.40 28.36
CA PHE A 247 26.62 -8.85 29.00
C PHE A 247 26.57 -10.26 29.63
N SER A 248 26.31 -11.31 28.85
CA SER A 248 26.20 -12.68 29.39
C SER A 248 27.48 -13.14 30.11
N ILE A 249 27.35 -13.45 31.40
CA ILE A 249 28.16 -14.50 32.04
C ILE A 249 27.67 -15.80 31.42
N GLU A 250 28.51 -16.48 30.65
CA GLU A 250 28.20 -17.79 30.09
C GLU A 250 28.19 -18.82 31.22
N LEU A 251 27.02 -19.06 31.82
CA LEU A 251 26.85 -20.15 32.76
C LEU A 251 26.64 -21.44 31.95
N GLY A 252 27.56 -22.40 32.09
CA GLY A 252 27.38 -23.73 31.51
C GLY A 252 26.11 -24.40 32.05
N PRO A 253 25.59 -25.42 31.34
CA PRO A 253 24.29 -26.03 31.67
C PRO A 253 24.19 -26.52 33.12
N TYR A 254 25.27 -27.10 33.67
CA TYR A 254 25.32 -27.60 35.05
C TYR A 254 25.36 -26.47 36.08
N THR A 255 26.11 -25.40 35.80
CA THR A 255 26.22 -24.24 36.69
C THR A 255 24.91 -23.46 36.73
N GLY A 256 24.26 -23.26 35.59
CA GLY A 256 22.94 -22.60 35.50
C GLY A 256 21.86 -23.36 36.28
N GLU A 257 21.83 -24.69 36.18
CA GLU A 257 20.93 -25.53 36.97
C GLU A 257 21.22 -25.43 38.48
N ALA A 258 22.48 -25.46 38.89
CA ALA A 258 22.87 -25.30 40.28
C ALA A 258 22.47 -23.93 40.84
N TYR A 259 22.67 -22.83 40.10
CA TYR A 259 22.18 -21.51 40.48
C TYR A 259 20.66 -21.51 40.68
N TYR A 260 19.90 -22.10 39.75
CA TYR A 260 18.45 -22.15 39.85
C TYR A 260 18.00 -22.94 41.09
N ASN A 261 18.54 -24.14 41.29
CA ASN A 261 18.14 -25.05 42.36
C ASN A 261 18.58 -24.58 43.75
N GLU A 262 19.80 -24.08 43.88
CA GLU A 262 20.41 -23.76 45.18
C GLU A 262 20.28 -22.29 45.56
N MET A 263 19.97 -21.40 44.62
CA MET A 263 19.81 -19.98 44.91
C MET A 263 18.44 -19.40 44.55
N PHE A 264 17.99 -19.52 43.30
CA PHE A 264 16.73 -18.90 42.85
C PHE A 264 15.52 -19.50 43.57
N LYS A 265 15.44 -20.83 43.60
CA LYS A 265 14.33 -21.56 44.22
C LYS A 265 14.23 -21.35 45.73
N PRO A 266 15.31 -21.40 46.55
CA PRO A 266 15.25 -21.08 47.98
C PRO A 266 14.84 -19.63 48.27
N LEU A 267 15.16 -18.69 47.38
CA LEU A 267 14.74 -17.30 47.47
C LEU A 267 13.30 -17.05 46.99
N GLY A 268 12.62 -18.07 46.49
CA GLY A 268 11.26 -17.98 45.96
C GLY A 268 11.16 -17.13 44.70
N LEU A 269 12.22 -17.10 43.88
CA LEU A 269 12.27 -16.37 42.63
C LEU A 269 12.03 -17.32 41.45
N ASP A 270 10.98 -17.05 40.69
CA ASP A 270 10.83 -17.59 39.34
C ASP A 270 11.55 -16.73 38.30
N VAL A 271 11.82 -17.36 37.16
CA VAL A 271 12.53 -16.78 36.01
C VAL A 271 11.82 -15.54 35.47
N GLU A 272 10.49 -15.56 35.36
CA GLU A 272 9.71 -14.45 34.77
C GLU A 272 9.85 -13.18 35.60
N PHE A 273 9.81 -13.31 36.93
CA PHE A 273 9.99 -12.17 37.83
C PHE A 273 11.43 -11.68 37.90
N PHE A 274 12.40 -12.60 37.86
CA PHE A 274 13.81 -12.22 37.75
C PHE A 274 14.03 -11.39 36.47
N GLN A 275 13.52 -11.86 35.33
CA GLN A 275 13.57 -11.15 34.06
C GLN A 275 12.86 -9.80 34.12
N ALA A 276 11.69 -9.71 34.76
CA ALA A 276 10.94 -8.45 34.91
C ALA A 276 11.76 -7.36 35.61
N LEU A 277 12.46 -7.72 36.68
CA LEU A 277 13.31 -6.78 37.41
C LEU A 277 14.58 -6.46 36.62
N SER A 278 15.21 -7.43 35.97
CA SER A 278 16.31 -7.17 35.03
C SER A 278 15.91 -6.17 33.93
N GLN A 279 14.73 -6.32 33.33
CA GLN A 279 14.21 -5.36 32.35
C GLN A 279 13.89 -3.98 32.95
N SER A 280 13.59 -3.90 34.25
CA SER A 280 13.43 -2.62 34.95
C SER A 280 14.78 -1.87 35.06
N TYR A 281 15.88 -2.59 35.27
CA TYR A 281 17.23 -2.02 35.19
C TYR A 281 17.59 -1.57 33.76
N VAL A 282 17.23 -2.36 32.73
CA VAL A 282 17.41 -1.97 31.32
C VAL A 282 16.63 -0.70 31.00
N ALA A 283 15.38 -0.58 31.45
CA ALA A 283 14.57 0.62 31.23
C ALA A 283 15.27 1.86 31.82
N ALA A 284 15.82 1.74 33.03
CA ALA A 284 16.55 2.83 33.68
C ALA A 284 17.83 3.23 32.93
N LEU A 285 18.53 2.26 32.33
CA LEU A 285 19.69 2.48 31.45
C LEU A 285 19.27 3.12 30.12
N TYR A 286 18.24 2.59 29.46
CA TYR A 286 17.78 3.01 28.14
C TYR A 286 17.45 4.51 28.10
N VAL A 287 16.69 5.00 29.08
CA VAL A 287 16.34 6.42 29.23
C VAL A 287 17.55 7.35 29.34
N ARG A 288 18.70 6.83 29.80
CA ARG A 288 19.91 7.61 30.07
C ARG A 288 21.01 7.42 29.02
N ALA A 289 21.02 6.29 28.32
CA ALA A 289 22.06 5.92 27.37
C ALA A 289 21.67 6.15 25.91
N ASP A 290 20.44 5.79 25.53
CA ASP A 290 20.02 5.76 24.13
C ASP A 290 19.91 7.19 23.57
N GLY A 291 20.65 7.48 22.48
CA GLY A 291 20.77 8.82 21.89
C GLY A 291 21.78 9.76 22.58
N LEU A 292 22.46 9.33 23.64
CA LEU A 292 23.44 10.17 24.36
C LEU A 292 24.68 10.47 23.52
N GLN A 293 25.13 9.52 22.69
CA GLN A 293 26.23 9.71 21.75
C GLN A 293 25.91 10.78 20.69
N GLU A 294 24.70 10.75 20.12
CA GLU A 294 24.25 11.72 19.13
C GLU A 294 24.12 13.13 19.73
N MET A 295 23.76 13.22 21.01
CA MET A 295 23.74 14.49 21.73
C MET A 295 25.17 15.02 22.00
N ALA A 296 26.12 14.14 22.31
CA ALA A 296 27.50 14.52 22.59
C ALA A 296 28.30 14.88 21.33
N SER A 297 28.01 14.23 20.20
CA SER A 297 28.66 14.50 18.91
C SER A 297 28.25 15.85 18.30
N GLN A 298 27.09 16.40 18.72
CA GLN A 298 26.51 17.64 18.22
C GLN A 298 26.33 17.67 16.68
N THR A 299 26.26 16.50 16.05
CA THR A 299 26.14 16.36 14.58
C THR A 299 24.81 16.86 14.05
N LYS A 300 23.76 16.84 14.88
CA LYS A 300 22.40 17.30 14.55
C LYS A 300 21.94 18.41 15.51
N PRO A 301 21.03 19.29 15.08
CA PRO A 301 20.39 20.26 15.96
C PRO A 301 19.69 19.58 17.15
N LEU A 302 19.77 20.21 18.34
CA LEU A 302 19.21 19.66 19.58
C LEU A 302 17.72 19.25 19.44
N GLU A 303 16.92 20.04 18.73
CA GLU A 303 15.51 19.71 18.48
C GLU A 303 15.35 18.41 17.69
N GLN A 304 16.18 18.19 16.67
CA GLN A 304 16.13 16.99 15.85
C GLN A 304 16.60 15.76 16.64
N THR A 305 17.68 15.89 17.42
CA THR A 305 18.15 14.82 18.32
C THR A 305 17.07 14.44 19.33
N LEU A 306 16.41 15.41 19.98
CA LEU A 306 15.34 15.13 20.94
C LEU A 306 14.07 14.59 20.28
N LYS A 307 13.79 14.91 19.01
CA LYS A 307 12.73 14.23 18.23
C LYS A 307 13.09 12.77 17.97
N SER A 308 14.34 12.46 17.64
CA SER A 308 14.79 11.08 17.43
C SER A 308 14.84 10.28 18.74
N PHE A 309 15.22 10.93 19.85
CA PHE A 309 15.43 10.29 21.17
C PHE A 309 14.66 11.01 22.29
N PRO A 310 13.31 11.00 22.27
CA PRO A 310 12.49 11.79 23.19
C PRO A 310 12.58 11.33 24.66
N HIS A 311 13.02 10.10 24.93
CA HIS A 311 13.24 9.62 26.30
C HIS A 311 14.36 10.34 27.03
N LEU A 312 15.29 11.01 26.33
CA LEU A 312 16.27 11.89 26.96
C LEU A 312 15.59 12.99 27.78
N CYS A 313 14.37 13.40 27.43
CA CYS A 313 13.58 14.37 28.18
C CYS A 313 13.05 13.86 29.53
N PHE A 314 13.17 12.56 29.83
CA PHE A 314 12.74 11.98 31.11
C PHE A 314 13.82 12.02 32.17
N ASN A 315 15.03 12.43 31.79
CA ASN A 315 16.17 12.46 32.69
C ASN A 315 15.98 13.52 33.81
N THR A 316 16.54 13.20 34.98
CA THR A 316 16.45 14.04 36.19
C THR A 316 17.35 15.29 36.16
N ALA A 317 18.32 15.35 35.25
CA ALA A 317 19.36 16.38 35.20
C ALA A 317 19.43 17.09 33.83
N LEU A 318 18.33 17.73 33.41
CA LEU A 318 18.26 18.48 32.14
C LEU A 318 18.77 19.92 32.29
N SER A 319 19.54 20.39 31.29
CA SER A 319 19.93 21.81 31.16
C SER A 319 18.71 22.71 30.87
N LYS A 320 18.85 24.03 31.08
CA LYS A 320 17.76 24.99 30.80
C LYS A 320 17.33 24.96 29.33
N GLN A 321 18.29 24.84 28.41
CA GLN A 321 18.03 24.75 26.97
C GLN A 321 17.31 23.44 26.61
N MET A 322 17.78 22.30 27.15
CA MET A 322 17.11 21.00 26.92
C MET A 322 15.69 20.99 27.47
N LYS A 323 15.44 21.58 28.65
CA LYS A 323 14.09 21.70 29.21
C LYS A 323 13.15 22.48 28.28
N ALA A 324 13.63 23.56 27.67
CA ALA A 324 12.84 24.35 26.72
C ALA A 324 12.54 23.54 25.45
N THR A 325 13.53 22.89 24.85
CA THR A 325 13.31 22.07 23.64
C THR A 325 12.45 20.83 23.92
N CYS A 326 12.62 20.19 25.07
CA CYS A 326 11.77 19.07 25.50
C CYS A 326 10.31 19.47 25.67
N HIS A 327 10.02 20.70 26.09
CA HIS A 327 8.65 21.20 26.13
C HIS A 327 7.99 21.11 24.75
N ASP A 328 8.67 21.59 23.70
CA ASP A 328 8.12 21.62 22.34
C ASP A 328 8.02 20.23 21.72
N VAL A 329 9.00 19.36 21.95
CA VAL A 329 8.99 17.97 21.48
C VAL A 329 7.85 17.18 22.14
N LEU A 330 7.66 17.31 23.46
CA LEU A 330 6.62 16.59 24.18
C LEU A 330 5.21 17.15 23.94
N ALA A 331 5.09 18.41 23.52
CA ALA A 331 3.81 18.98 23.08
C ALA A 331 3.32 18.38 21.74
N ARG A 332 4.20 17.69 21.00
CA ARG A 332 3.88 17.02 19.73
C ARG A 332 4.41 15.59 19.74
N PRO A 333 3.78 14.67 20.49
CA PRO A 333 4.23 13.28 20.58
C PRO A 333 4.44 12.66 19.20
N ASN A 334 5.65 12.18 18.97
CA ASN A 334 6.03 11.43 17.77
C ASN A 334 6.06 9.93 18.08
N ALA A 335 6.33 9.06 17.11
CA ALA A 335 6.34 7.63 17.43
C ALA A 335 7.63 7.02 17.98
N PRO A 336 8.83 7.63 17.97
CA PRO A 336 9.86 7.23 18.93
C PRO A 336 9.33 7.24 20.37
N LEU A 337 8.57 8.27 20.76
CA LEU A 337 7.93 8.34 22.07
C LEU A 337 6.86 7.26 22.26
N GLN A 338 6.05 6.97 21.25
CA GLN A 338 5.06 5.88 21.30
C GLN A 338 5.75 4.50 21.39
N LYS A 339 6.85 4.28 20.66
CA LYS A 339 7.64 3.04 20.70
C LYS A 339 8.19 2.81 22.10
N TYR A 340 8.79 3.85 22.70
CA TYR A 340 9.23 3.79 24.09
C TYR A 340 8.08 3.42 25.04
N LEU A 341 6.93 4.09 24.91
CA LEU A 341 5.79 3.84 25.79
C LEU A 341 5.15 2.44 25.57
N ARG A 342 5.19 1.87 24.36
CA ARG A 342 4.77 0.48 24.10
C ARG A 342 5.72 -0.53 24.74
N ALA A 343 7.03 -0.25 24.70
CA ALA A 343 8.08 -1.12 25.22
C ALA A 343 8.15 -1.11 26.76
N PHE A 344 8.05 0.07 27.38
CA PHE A 344 8.27 0.24 28.82
C PHE A 344 7.03 0.61 29.62
N ARG A 345 5.90 0.93 28.97
CA ARG A 345 4.58 1.26 29.55
C ARG A 345 4.51 2.43 30.54
N LEU A 346 5.61 2.88 31.14
CA LEU A 346 5.62 3.90 32.19
C LEU A 346 6.57 5.05 31.82
N ILE A 347 6.06 6.28 31.95
CA ILE A 347 6.84 7.52 31.80
C ILE A 347 6.79 8.28 33.13
N GLY A 348 7.95 8.75 33.58
CA GLY A 348 8.10 9.62 34.74
C GLY A 348 9.16 10.69 34.49
N PHE A 349 9.10 11.76 35.29
CA PHE A 349 10.05 12.87 35.27
C PHE A 349 10.48 13.17 36.70
N ASP A 350 11.78 13.28 36.97
CA ASP A 350 12.31 13.51 38.32
C ASP A 350 11.75 12.50 39.36
N ASN A 351 11.66 11.23 38.96
CA ASN A 351 11.03 10.13 39.71
C ASN A 351 9.52 10.30 40.01
N GLN A 352 8.87 11.37 39.52
CA GLN A 352 7.42 11.55 39.60
C GLN A 352 6.75 10.84 38.43
N PRO A 353 5.76 9.96 38.69
CA PRO A 353 5.03 9.29 37.61
C PRO A 353 4.20 10.27 36.80
N CYS A 354 4.05 10.00 35.50
CA CYS A 354 3.35 10.88 34.57
C CYS A 354 2.26 10.17 33.77
N LEU A 355 2.65 9.18 32.96
CA LEU A 355 1.76 8.39 32.11
C LEU A 355 2.06 6.91 32.29
N TYR A 356 1.00 6.10 32.31
CA TYR A 356 1.08 4.64 32.23
C TYR A 356 0.16 4.11 31.15
N LEU A 357 0.68 3.27 30.26
CA LEU A 357 -0.09 2.52 29.30
C LEU A 357 -0.53 1.20 29.92
N THR A 358 -1.82 1.03 30.14
CA THR A 358 -2.37 -0.20 30.71
C THR A 358 -2.21 -1.38 29.74
N PRO A 359 -2.37 -2.63 30.22
CA PRO A 359 -2.47 -3.80 29.36
C PRO A 359 -3.61 -3.70 28.32
N GLN A 360 -4.69 -2.96 28.61
CA GLN A 360 -5.79 -2.72 27.66
C GLN A 360 -5.48 -1.60 26.67
N ASN A 361 -4.23 -1.15 26.59
CA ASN A 361 -3.79 -0.07 25.69
C ASN A 361 -4.51 1.27 25.98
N THR A 362 -4.89 1.51 27.24
CA THR A 362 -5.46 2.78 27.70
C THR A 362 -4.42 3.59 28.46
N LEU A 363 -4.40 4.91 28.23
CA LEU A 363 -3.51 5.81 28.95
C LEU A 363 -4.12 6.21 30.29
N LYS A 364 -3.39 5.92 31.38
CA LYS A 364 -3.65 6.41 32.72
C LYS A 364 -2.68 7.55 33.03
N THR A 365 -3.20 8.66 33.55
CA THR A 365 -2.39 9.81 34.00
C THR A 365 -2.17 9.74 35.51
N PHE A 366 -1.03 10.25 35.97
CA PHE A 366 -0.71 10.42 37.39
C PHE A 366 -0.66 11.90 37.76
N ARG A 367 -0.81 12.22 39.05
CA ARG A 367 -0.63 13.60 39.51
C ARG A 367 0.87 13.90 39.56
N SER A 368 1.30 14.90 38.78
CA SER A 368 2.70 15.33 38.73
C SER A 368 2.83 16.84 38.87
N LYS A 369 3.85 17.27 39.63
CA LYS A 369 4.23 18.68 39.74
C LYS A 369 5.23 19.09 38.65
N ASN A 370 5.81 18.13 37.92
CA ASN A 370 6.79 18.42 36.89
C ASN A 370 6.12 19.08 35.66
N PRO A 371 6.67 20.21 35.15
CA PRO A 371 6.07 20.94 34.04
C PRO A 371 6.08 20.16 32.71
N LEU A 372 7.11 19.38 32.42
CA LEU A 372 7.18 18.56 31.20
C LEU A 372 6.12 17.46 31.22
N CYS A 373 5.83 16.90 32.39
CA CYS A 373 4.73 15.96 32.54
C CYS A 373 3.38 16.60 32.19
N ARG A 374 3.10 17.82 32.66
CA ARG A 374 1.84 18.51 32.36
C ARG A 374 1.65 18.76 30.86
N VAL A 375 2.74 19.09 30.16
CA VAL A 375 2.72 19.27 28.70
C VAL A 375 2.37 17.97 28.00
N LEU A 376 3.03 16.87 28.38
CA LEU A 376 2.78 15.54 27.82
C LEU A 376 1.37 15.03 28.16
N GLN A 377 0.83 15.36 29.33
CA GLN A 377 -0.54 15.01 29.71
C GLN A 377 -1.59 15.82 28.95
N ALA A 378 -1.29 17.08 28.60
CA ALA A 378 -2.15 17.90 27.76
C ALA A 378 -2.16 17.42 26.29
N HIS A 379 -1.07 16.78 25.84
CA HIS A 379 -0.91 16.23 24.50
C HIS A 379 -0.47 14.76 24.59
N PRO A 380 -1.35 13.83 25.00
CA PRO A 380 -0.96 12.44 25.20
C PRO A 380 -0.59 11.74 23.87
N PRO A 381 0.38 10.80 23.87
CA PRO A 381 0.70 10.02 22.69
C PRO A 381 -0.50 9.21 22.18
N GLN A 382 -0.65 9.08 20.86
CA GLN A 382 -1.71 8.25 20.28
C GLN A 382 -1.31 6.77 20.32
N MET A 383 -1.94 5.99 21.21
CA MET A 383 -1.57 4.58 21.42
C MET A 383 -2.46 3.59 20.66
N GLY A 384 -3.41 4.08 19.85
CA GLY A 384 -4.41 3.26 19.16
C GLY A 384 -5.65 3.00 20.00
N ALA A 385 -6.57 2.18 19.47
CA ALA A 385 -7.81 1.85 20.15
C ALA A 385 -7.56 1.01 21.43
N PRO A 386 -8.40 1.17 22.47
CA PRO A 386 -8.42 0.27 23.61
C PRO A 386 -8.69 -1.17 23.20
N LEU A 387 -8.05 -2.12 23.88
CA LEU A 387 -8.29 -3.54 23.68
C LEU A 387 -9.46 -4.03 24.54
N PRO A 388 -10.34 -4.89 24.01
CA PRO A 388 -11.33 -5.59 24.82
C PRO A 388 -10.65 -6.39 25.94
N LYS A 389 -11.16 -6.25 27.16
CA LYS A 389 -10.60 -6.94 28.34
C LYS A 389 -10.56 -8.45 28.14
N ASP A 390 -11.64 -9.01 27.59
CA ASP A 390 -11.78 -10.45 27.39
C ASP A 390 -10.80 -10.99 26.33
N LEU A 391 -10.49 -10.18 25.30
CA LEU A 391 -9.50 -10.53 24.28
C LEU A 391 -8.11 -10.63 24.90
N MET A 392 -7.73 -9.65 25.72
CA MET A 392 -6.46 -9.65 26.41
C MET A 392 -6.33 -10.85 27.38
N ILE A 393 -7.38 -11.14 28.15
CA ILE A 393 -7.39 -12.31 29.05
C ILE A 393 -7.26 -13.61 28.26
N ALA A 394 -7.95 -13.74 27.13
CA ALA A 394 -7.87 -14.93 26.29
C ALA A 394 -6.45 -15.15 25.74
N PHE A 395 -5.77 -14.10 25.26
CA PHE A 395 -4.37 -14.17 24.83
C PHE A 395 -3.43 -14.54 25.99
N GLN A 396 -3.61 -13.91 27.16
CA GLN A 396 -2.79 -14.21 28.34
C GLN A 396 -2.93 -15.69 28.75
N ASN A 397 -4.16 -16.19 28.85
CA ASN A 397 -4.41 -17.59 29.21
C ASN A 397 -3.82 -18.56 28.18
N ALA A 398 -3.90 -18.25 26.88
CA ALA A 398 -3.30 -19.06 25.83
C ALA A 398 -1.78 -19.11 25.95
N GLN A 399 -1.13 -17.97 26.19
CA GLN A 399 0.31 -17.90 26.39
C GLN A 399 0.76 -18.62 27.65
N ASP A 400 0.08 -18.43 28.78
CA ASP A 400 0.42 -19.08 30.05
C ASP A 400 0.29 -20.59 29.93
N PHE A 401 -0.74 -21.08 29.22
CA PHE A 401 -0.88 -22.49 28.91
C PHE A 401 0.27 -23.03 28.06
N LEU A 402 0.65 -22.33 26.98
CA LEU A 402 1.78 -22.73 26.14
C LEU A 402 3.08 -22.72 26.95
N LYS A 403 3.36 -21.68 27.73
CA LYS A 403 4.54 -21.63 28.61
C LYS A 403 4.58 -22.81 29.57
N ASN A 404 3.46 -23.14 30.22
CA ASN A 404 3.38 -24.28 31.13
C ASN A 404 3.66 -25.62 30.44
N ILE A 405 3.20 -25.80 29.20
CA ILE A 405 3.56 -26.99 28.41
C ILE A 405 5.07 -27.03 28.16
N TRP A 406 5.66 -25.91 27.75
CA TRP A 406 7.08 -25.83 27.45
C TRP A 406 7.99 -26.05 28.67
N ASN A 407 7.50 -25.74 29.86
CA ASN A 407 8.18 -26.01 31.13
C ASN A 407 7.99 -27.44 31.64
N SER A 408 7.39 -28.34 30.86
CA SER A 408 7.22 -29.75 31.27
C SER A 408 8.56 -30.48 31.26
N PRO A 409 8.81 -31.41 32.20
CA PRO A 409 10.06 -32.17 32.26
C PRO A 409 10.35 -32.87 30.93
N MET A 410 11.59 -32.77 30.47
CA MET A 410 12.09 -33.59 29.37
C MET A 410 12.35 -35.01 29.89
N ASP A 411 12.13 -36.01 29.03
CA ASP A 411 12.59 -37.37 29.34
C ASP A 411 14.11 -37.50 29.17
N GLN A 412 14.64 -38.69 29.48
CA GLN A 412 16.07 -39.00 29.37
C GLN A 412 16.61 -38.90 27.93
N ASP A 413 15.72 -38.91 26.94
CA ASP A 413 16.04 -38.82 25.51
C ASP A 413 15.90 -37.38 24.97
N GLY A 414 15.54 -36.41 25.84
CA GLY A 414 15.43 -34.99 25.51
C GLY A 414 14.08 -34.56 24.91
N TYR A 415 13.09 -35.45 24.86
CA TYR A 415 11.77 -35.14 24.30
C TYR A 415 10.85 -34.49 25.34
N LEU A 416 10.14 -33.44 24.92
CA LEU A 416 9.02 -32.89 25.68
C LEU A 416 7.84 -33.87 25.65
N HIS A 417 7.29 -34.17 26.83
CA HIS A 417 6.05 -34.93 26.97
C HIS A 417 4.89 -33.98 27.34
N PRO A 418 4.27 -33.30 26.36
CA PRO A 418 3.10 -32.50 26.65
C PRO A 418 1.93 -33.41 27.06
N PRO A 419 1.02 -32.95 27.94
CA PRO A 419 -0.12 -33.74 28.41
C PRO A 419 -0.95 -34.34 27.25
N SER A 420 -1.46 -35.56 27.35
CA SER A 420 -2.14 -36.24 26.23
C SER A 420 -3.32 -35.46 25.59
N ASN A 421 -3.92 -34.50 26.30
CA ASN A 421 -5.01 -33.62 25.85
C ASN A 421 -4.58 -32.17 25.56
N TRP A 422 -3.28 -31.89 25.48
CA TRP A 422 -2.75 -30.53 25.35
C TRP A 422 -3.33 -29.81 24.11
N PHE A 423 -3.46 -30.53 22.99
CA PHE A 423 -3.96 -29.97 21.74
C PHE A 423 -5.44 -29.57 21.83
N LEU A 424 -6.29 -30.41 22.46
CA LEU A 424 -7.70 -30.09 22.69
C LEU A 424 -7.86 -28.85 23.59
N THR A 425 -6.97 -28.70 24.57
CA THR A 425 -6.99 -27.55 25.46
C THR A 425 -6.51 -26.28 24.73
N LEU A 426 -5.48 -26.38 23.89
CA LEU A 426 -5.04 -25.28 23.03
C LEU A 426 -6.16 -24.82 22.09
N GLN A 427 -6.92 -25.75 21.51
CA GLN A 427 -8.09 -25.45 20.68
C GLN A 427 -9.12 -24.62 21.43
N GLN A 428 -9.35 -24.89 22.72
CA GLN A 428 -10.29 -24.12 23.54
C GLN A 428 -9.79 -22.68 23.75
N TYR A 429 -8.50 -22.49 24.01
CA TYR A 429 -7.92 -21.16 24.15
C TYR A 429 -7.97 -20.35 22.85
N VAL A 430 -7.65 -20.96 21.71
CA VAL A 430 -7.77 -20.30 20.39
C VAL A 430 -9.22 -19.89 20.11
N ARG A 431 -10.19 -20.77 20.42
CA ARG A 431 -11.62 -20.41 20.31
C ARG A 431 -11.98 -19.24 21.22
N ALA A 432 -11.50 -19.23 22.46
CA ALA A 432 -11.77 -18.12 23.39
C ALA A 432 -11.25 -16.77 22.86
N ILE A 433 -10.06 -16.76 22.24
CA ILE A 433 -9.53 -15.57 21.57
C ILE A 433 -10.47 -15.13 20.45
N LEU A 434 -10.85 -16.02 19.54
CA LEU A 434 -11.75 -15.71 18.42
C LEU A 434 -13.11 -15.19 18.88
N GLN A 435 -13.68 -15.77 19.94
CA GLN A 435 -14.95 -15.33 20.53
C GLN A 435 -14.88 -13.92 21.10
N ALA A 436 -13.69 -13.45 21.49
CA ALA A 436 -13.46 -12.09 21.96
C ALA A 436 -13.17 -11.07 20.83
N THR A 437 -13.28 -11.48 19.57
CA THR A 437 -13.11 -10.61 18.39
C THR A 437 -14.43 -10.32 17.68
N PRO A 438 -14.50 -9.27 16.83
CA PRO A 438 -15.68 -9.01 16.00
C PRO A 438 -16.06 -10.17 15.06
N LEU A 439 -15.13 -11.07 14.75
CA LEU A 439 -15.38 -12.21 13.86
C LEU A 439 -16.37 -13.22 14.45
N ALA A 440 -16.50 -13.29 15.78
CA ALA A 440 -17.42 -14.20 16.45
C ALA A 440 -18.90 -13.98 16.04
N SER A 441 -19.23 -12.75 15.64
CA SER A 441 -20.55 -12.36 15.16
C SER A 441 -20.84 -12.81 13.72
N LEU A 442 -19.81 -13.21 12.97
CA LEU A 442 -19.91 -13.58 11.56
C LEU A 442 -20.22 -15.07 11.45
N GLN A 443 -21.50 -15.41 11.52
CA GLN A 443 -21.99 -16.80 11.49
C GLN A 443 -22.83 -17.09 10.23
N GLY A 444 -23.01 -18.38 9.92
CA GLY A 444 -23.80 -18.86 8.80
C GLY A 444 -22.97 -19.28 7.59
N SER A 445 -23.64 -19.84 6.57
CA SER A 445 -22.99 -20.43 5.39
C SER A 445 -22.16 -19.45 4.55
N LYS A 446 -22.40 -18.14 4.70
CA LYS A 446 -21.66 -17.05 4.03
C LYS A 446 -20.28 -16.77 4.64
N TRP A 447 -20.08 -17.19 5.89
CA TRP A 447 -18.82 -17.03 6.63
C TRP A 447 -18.22 -18.40 6.98
N ALA A 448 -18.59 -19.42 6.19
CA ALA A 448 -18.23 -20.80 6.46
C ALA A 448 -16.72 -20.96 6.66
N TYR A 449 -16.36 -21.60 7.78
CA TYR A 449 -14.99 -21.93 8.15
C TYR A 449 -14.03 -20.74 8.33
N LEU A 450 -14.54 -19.50 8.41
CA LEU A 450 -13.73 -18.31 8.70
C LEU A 450 -12.99 -18.44 10.04
N LEU A 451 -13.68 -18.84 11.09
CA LEU A 451 -13.06 -19.02 12.42
C LEU A 451 -12.05 -20.18 12.43
N ASP A 452 -12.31 -21.24 11.64
CA ASP A 452 -11.34 -22.34 11.49
C ASP A 452 -10.10 -21.88 10.74
N TYR A 453 -10.25 -21.02 9.72
CA TYR A 453 -9.15 -20.39 8.99
C TYR A 453 -8.30 -19.52 9.92
N GLU A 454 -8.94 -18.62 10.67
CA GLU A 454 -8.26 -17.73 11.61
C GLU A 454 -7.63 -18.45 12.80
N SER A 455 -8.15 -19.62 13.18
CA SER A 455 -7.51 -20.48 14.16
C SER A 455 -6.09 -20.88 13.73
N LEU A 456 -5.87 -21.14 12.43
CA LEU A 456 -4.54 -21.48 11.91
C LEU A 456 -3.56 -20.29 12.02
N HIS A 457 -4.03 -19.08 11.73
CA HIS A 457 -3.22 -17.87 11.87
C HIS A 457 -2.91 -17.54 13.33
N LEU A 458 -3.89 -17.68 14.23
CA LEU A 458 -3.68 -17.50 15.66
C LEU A 458 -2.67 -18.49 16.23
N LEU A 459 -2.72 -19.75 15.80
CA LEU A 459 -1.71 -20.74 16.19
C LEU A 459 -0.31 -20.33 15.75
N ALA A 460 -0.16 -19.86 14.51
CA ALA A 460 1.13 -19.38 13.98
C ALA A 460 1.62 -18.13 14.75
N LEU A 461 0.72 -17.19 15.06
CA LEU A 461 1.04 -15.99 15.82
C LEU A 461 1.46 -16.32 17.27
N LEU A 462 0.71 -17.19 17.95
CA LEU A 462 1.04 -17.64 19.30
C LEU A 462 2.36 -18.41 19.33
N GLN A 463 2.65 -19.25 18.32
CA GLN A 463 3.94 -19.90 18.16
C GLN A 463 5.07 -18.89 17.99
N GLY A 464 4.96 -17.99 17.00
CA GLY A 464 5.99 -16.98 16.72
C GLY A 464 6.22 -16.05 17.90
N SER A 465 5.21 -15.92 18.77
CA SER A 465 5.34 -15.17 20.01
C SER A 465 6.13 -15.85 21.10
N ILE A 466 6.46 -17.15 21.00
CA ILE A 466 7.22 -17.90 22.00
C ILE A 466 8.50 -18.39 21.30
N ALA A 467 9.59 -17.64 21.43
CA ALA A 467 10.87 -18.01 20.85
C ALA A 467 11.64 -18.96 21.77
N ARG A 468 12.12 -20.08 21.22
CA ARG A 468 13.16 -20.93 21.84
C ARG A 468 14.52 -20.45 21.34
N PHE A 469 15.45 -20.17 22.25
CA PHE A 469 16.85 -19.91 21.90
C PHE A 469 17.51 -21.19 21.36
N ASP A 470 18.38 -21.04 20.36
CA ASP A 470 19.01 -22.12 19.59
C ASP A 470 20.05 -22.91 20.40
N PRO A 471 19.92 -24.24 20.57
CA PRO A 471 20.93 -25.08 21.21
C PRO A 471 22.16 -25.41 20.34
N SER A 472 22.25 -24.92 19.09
CA SER A 472 23.33 -25.32 18.17
C SER A 472 24.69 -24.66 18.45
N ASN A 473 24.74 -23.59 19.26
CA ASN A 473 25.95 -23.18 19.96
C ASN A 473 25.92 -23.84 21.34
N TRP A 474 26.90 -24.70 21.64
CA TRP A 474 27.00 -25.50 22.87
C TRP A 474 27.20 -24.70 24.18
N SER A 475 26.81 -23.43 24.22
CA SER A 475 26.83 -22.60 25.42
C SER A 475 25.45 -21.95 25.68
N ILE A 476 24.81 -22.44 26.77
CA ILE A 476 23.91 -21.74 27.73
C ILE A 476 22.37 -21.97 27.66
N GLU A 477 21.88 -22.43 28.82
CA GLU A 477 20.58 -22.32 29.54
C GLU A 477 19.20 -22.43 28.82
N PRO A 478 18.60 -23.64 28.77
CA PRO A 478 17.22 -23.86 28.33
C PRO A 478 16.12 -23.28 29.25
N LEU A 479 16.43 -23.03 30.53
CA LEU A 479 15.41 -22.73 31.56
C LEU A 479 15.18 -21.23 31.79
N LEU A 480 16.10 -20.35 31.37
CA LEU A 480 16.09 -18.93 31.75
C LEU A 480 15.59 -17.97 30.64
N PHE A 481 15.33 -18.47 29.43
CA PHE A 481 14.96 -17.63 28.27
C PHE A 481 13.77 -18.18 27.47
N LEU A 482 12.57 -18.16 28.05
CA LEU A 482 11.35 -18.18 27.25
C LEU A 482 11.04 -16.75 26.82
N ALA A 483 11.50 -16.38 25.62
CA ALA A 483 11.21 -15.07 25.08
C ALA A 483 9.77 -15.02 24.54
N SER A 484 8.89 -14.24 25.19
CA SER A 484 7.49 -14.16 24.78
C SER A 484 7.00 -12.75 24.42
N THR A 485 6.54 -12.48 23.19
CA THR A 485 5.86 -11.19 22.93
C THR A 485 4.69 -11.04 23.91
N PRO A 486 4.62 -9.97 24.74
CA PRO A 486 3.57 -9.85 25.76
C PRO A 486 2.15 -9.93 25.18
N ALA A 487 1.23 -10.61 25.87
CA ALA A 487 -0.17 -10.78 25.44
C ALA A 487 -0.85 -9.46 24.99
N PRO A 488 -0.67 -8.32 25.70
CA PRO A 488 -1.22 -7.03 25.24
C PRO A 488 -0.74 -6.58 23.85
N LEU A 489 0.52 -6.87 23.50
CA LEU A 489 1.08 -6.51 22.20
C LEU A 489 0.55 -7.44 21.11
N LEU A 490 0.51 -8.75 21.36
CA LEU A 490 -0.08 -9.72 20.43
C LEU A 490 -1.55 -9.45 20.16
N ALA A 491 -2.33 -9.19 21.21
CA ALA A 491 -3.73 -8.84 21.07
C ALA A 491 -3.92 -7.58 20.22
N GLN A 492 -3.03 -6.60 20.35
CA GLN A 492 -3.03 -5.38 19.53
C GLN A 492 -2.67 -5.66 18.07
N GLU A 493 -1.61 -6.43 17.82
CA GLU A 493 -1.19 -6.80 16.47
C GLU A 493 -2.28 -7.61 15.76
N TYR A 494 -2.87 -8.57 16.45
CA TYR A 494 -3.96 -9.39 15.92
C TYR A 494 -5.22 -8.55 15.66
N ALA A 495 -5.64 -7.69 16.60
CA ALA A 495 -6.79 -6.81 16.39
C ALA A 495 -6.60 -5.89 15.18
N ARG A 496 -5.39 -5.38 14.95
CA ARG A 496 -5.07 -4.55 13.77
C ARG A 496 -5.04 -5.36 12.48
N LEU A 497 -4.47 -6.57 12.52
CA LEU A 497 -4.52 -7.50 11.39
C LEU A 497 -5.97 -7.75 10.97
N LEU A 498 -6.85 -8.05 11.92
CA LEU A 498 -8.26 -8.29 11.65
C LEU A 498 -8.96 -7.05 11.07
N ASP A 499 -8.68 -5.85 11.60
CA ASP A 499 -9.23 -4.61 11.04
C ASP A 499 -8.76 -4.37 9.59
N PHE A 500 -7.47 -4.57 9.33
CA PHE A 500 -6.86 -4.42 8.01
C PHE A 500 -7.44 -5.39 6.97
N ILE A 501 -7.62 -6.65 7.34
CA ILE A 501 -8.11 -7.70 6.44
C ILE A 501 -9.62 -7.61 6.24
N TYR A 502 -10.39 -7.61 7.33
CA TYR A 502 -11.82 -7.94 7.28
C TYR A 502 -12.76 -6.74 7.30
N THR A 503 -12.37 -5.61 7.89
CA THR A 503 -13.29 -4.46 8.04
C THR A 503 -13.93 -4.01 6.71
N PRO A 504 -13.19 -3.87 5.59
CA PRO A 504 -13.81 -3.51 4.32
C PRO A 504 -14.87 -4.52 3.82
N LEU A 505 -14.59 -5.82 3.98
CA LEU A 505 -15.51 -6.87 3.55
C LEU A 505 -16.75 -6.96 4.45
N ILE A 506 -16.57 -6.83 5.77
CA ILE A 506 -17.67 -6.79 6.75
C ILE A 506 -18.60 -5.60 6.46
N GLN A 507 -18.03 -4.41 6.22
CA GLN A 507 -18.81 -3.22 5.88
C GLN A 507 -19.53 -3.35 4.54
N ALA A 508 -18.92 -4.02 3.56
CA ALA A 508 -19.56 -4.30 2.27
C ALA A 508 -20.72 -5.29 2.43
N HIS A 509 -20.55 -6.32 3.27
CA HIS A 509 -21.59 -7.30 3.58
C HIS A 509 -22.80 -6.66 4.26
N GLN A 510 -22.58 -5.74 5.21
CA GLN A 510 -23.64 -4.96 5.85
C GLN A 510 -24.46 -4.13 4.84
N GLN A 511 -23.91 -3.88 3.65
CA GLN A 511 -24.54 -3.16 2.55
C GLN A 511 -25.03 -4.09 1.41
N GLY A 512 -25.08 -5.40 1.67
CA GLY A 512 -25.68 -6.39 0.77
C GLY A 512 -24.71 -7.19 -0.11
N LEU A 513 -23.39 -7.03 0.06
CA LEU A 513 -22.42 -7.92 -0.59
C LEU A 513 -22.54 -9.34 -0.02
N ASP A 514 -22.52 -10.36 -0.87
CA ASP A 514 -22.38 -11.75 -0.44
C ASP A 514 -20.89 -12.15 -0.43
N PRO A 515 -20.30 -12.45 0.75
CA PRO A 515 -18.89 -12.83 0.85
C PRO A 515 -18.55 -14.07 0.00
N ASN A 516 -19.44 -15.06 -0.11
CA ASN A 516 -19.17 -16.25 -0.91
C ASN A 516 -19.09 -15.91 -2.41
N ALA A 517 -19.97 -15.02 -2.88
CA ALA A 517 -19.92 -14.54 -4.26
C ALA A 517 -18.62 -13.76 -4.51
N TYR A 518 -18.23 -12.87 -3.60
CA TYR A 518 -16.97 -12.13 -3.69
C TYR A 518 -15.74 -13.04 -3.72
N LEU A 519 -15.66 -14.03 -2.83
CA LEU A 519 -14.57 -15.00 -2.80
C LEU A 519 -14.50 -15.85 -4.08
N SER A 520 -15.67 -16.22 -4.62
CA SER A 520 -15.76 -16.92 -5.90
C SER A 520 -15.28 -16.04 -7.06
N ASP A 521 -15.68 -14.76 -7.09
CA ASP A 521 -15.26 -13.80 -8.10
C ASP A 521 -13.73 -13.57 -8.05
N LEU A 522 -13.15 -13.46 -6.85
CA LEU A 522 -11.71 -13.43 -6.68
C LEU A 522 -11.05 -14.68 -7.26
N LYS A 523 -11.51 -15.88 -6.91
CA LYS A 523 -10.92 -17.13 -7.43
C LYS A 523 -10.89 -17.19 -8.97
N THR A 524 -11.93 -16.70 -9.64
CA THR A 524 -12.03 -16.80 -11.09
C THR A 524 -11.15 -15.79 -11.82
N TYR A 525 -10.99 -14.57 -11.27
CA TYR A 525 -10.40 -13.46 -12.02
C TYR A 525 -9.21 -12.78 -11.36
N TYR A 526 -8.81 -13.23 -10.17
CA TYR A 526 -7.65 -12.67 -9.50
C TYR A 526 -6.40 -12.91 -10.35
N ASN A 527 -5.83 -11.80 -10.83
CA ASN A 527 -4.53 -11.81 -11.48
C ASN A 527 -3.50 -11.34 -10.46
N SER A 528 -2.66 -12.27 -9.99
CA SER A 528 -1.61 -11.96 -9.04
C SER A 528 -0.72 -10.86 -9.61
N THR A 529 -0.57 -9.79 -8.85
CA THR A 529 0.37 -8.71 -9.20
C THR A 529 1.81 -9.08 -8.83
N HIS A 530 2.01 -10.20 -8.10
CA HIS A 530 3.30 -10.71 -7.65
C HIS A 530 4.15 -9.67 -6.89
N VAL A 531 3.51 -8.63 -6.34
CA VAL A 531 4.20 -7.44 -5.81
C VAL A 531 5.19 -7.83 -4.71
N CYS A 532 4.86 -8.78 -3.83
CA CYS A 532 5.76 -9.22 -2.76
C CYS A 532 6.72 -10.38 -3.12
N GLU A 533 6.78 -10.83 -4.38
CA GLU A 533 7.66 -11.94 -4.78
C GLU A 533 9.10 -11.48 -5.11
N THR A 534 9.28 -10.17 -5.35
CA THR A 534 10.63 -9.56 -5.40
C THR A 534 11.06 -9.18 -3.99
N LYS A 535 12.31 -9.51 -3.59
CA LYS A 535 12.80 -9.34 -2.20
C LYS A 535 12.68 -7.91 -1.66
N ASP A 536 12.63 -6.90 -2.53
CA ASP A 536 12.65 -5.48 -2.13
C ASP A 536 11.26 -4.83 -2.08
N ALA A 537 10.27 -5.35 -2.80
CA ALA A 537 8.99 -4.67 -3.00
C ALA A 537 8.08 -4.67 -1.75
N CYS A 538 8.23 -5.64 -0.85
CA CYS A 538 7.52 -5.66 0.45
C CYS A 538 8.46 -5.47 1.66
N ALA A 539 9.70 -5.06 1.41
CA ALA A 539 10.62 -4.61 2.46
C ALA A 539 10.23 -3.20 2.95
N LEU A 540 10.43 -2.95 4.25
CA LEU A 540 10.26 -1.61 4.83
C LEU A 540 11.41 -0.72 4.34
N PRO A 541 11.12 0.41 3.66
CA PRO A 541 12.17 1.35 3.28
C PRO A 541 12.85 1.95 4.51
N ALA A 542 14.14 2.28 4.39
CA ALA A 542 14.86 3.02 5.42
C ALA A 542 14.23 4.41 5.65
N ASP A 543 14.32 4.90 6.88
CA ASP A 543 13.95 6.26 7.31
C ASP A 543 12.48 6.65 7.12
N ILE A 544 11.55 5.68 7.17
CA ILE A 544 10.12 5.99 7.13
C ILE A 544 9.66 6.57 8.48
N PRO A 545 9.11 7.80 8.52
CA PRO A 545 8.59 8.36 9.74
C PRO A 545 7.35 7.57 10.18
N PRO A 546 7.10 7.50 11.49
CA PRO A 546 5.91 6.86 11.98
C PRO A 546 4.63 7.51 11.45
N SER A 547 3.72 6.67 10.97
CA SER A 547 2.51 7.09 10.27
C SER A 547 1.45 5.99 10.33
N PRO A 548 0.17 6.28 10.04
CA PRO A 548 -0.85 5.25 9.84
C PRO A 548 -0.43 4.20 8.80
N TRP A 549 0.25 4.64 7.74
CA TRP A 549 0.79 3.75 6.70
C TRP A 549 1.79 2.74 7.26
N LEU A 550 2.71 3.15 8.14
CA LEU A 550 3.69 2.25 8.75
C LEU A 550 3.01 1.18 9.62
N GLU A 551 1.92 1.53 10.32
CA GLU A 551 1.20 0.57 11.15
C GLU A 551 0.42 -0.44 10.28
N ASP A 552 -0.23 0.03 9.20
CA ASP A 552 -0.89 -0.86 8.24
C ASP A 552 0.11 -1.69 7.42
N PHE A 553 1.33 -1.17 7.17
CA PHE A 553 2.43 -1.93 6.57
C PHE A 553 2.81 -3.13 7.43
N LYS A 554 2.92 -2.96 8.76
CA LYS A 554 3.20 -4.08 9.68
C LYS A 554 2.09 -5.12 9.64
N SER A 555 0.83 -4.70 9.57
CA SER A 555 -0.32 -5.61 9.42
C SER A 555 -0.31 -6.33 8.07
N ALA A 556 0.04 -5.64 6.98
CA ALA A 556 0.17 -6.25 5.65
C ALA A 556 1.34 -7.24 5.58
N GLN A 557 2.46 -6.93 6.22
CA GLN A 557 3.62 -7.82 6.32
C GLN A 557 3.27 -9.07 7.13
N LEU A 558 2.65 -8.90 8.32
CA LEU A 558 2.20 -10.04 9.13
C LEU A 558 1.17 -10.90 8.36
N ALA A 559 0.22 -10.27 7.67
CA ALA A 559 -0.74 -10.98 6.82
C ALA A 559 -0.05 -11.79 5.72
N TRP A 560 0.99 -11.23 5.09
CA TRP A 560 1.78 -11.90 4.07
C TRP A 560 2.55 -13.10 4.64
N ASP A 561 3.21 -12.92 5.78
CA ASP A 561 3.98 -13.98 6.44
C ASP A 561 3.08 -15.14 6.88
N LEU A 562 1.85 -14.86 7.29
CA LEU A 562 0.85 -15.87 7.66
C LEU A 562 0.35 -16.71 6.48
N ILE A 563 0.38 -16.18 5.25
CA ILE A 563 -0.07 -16.89 4.04
C ILE A 563 1.07 -17.48 3.19
N TRP A 564 2.30 -16.95 3.31
CA TRP A 564 3.47 -17.36 2.52
C TRP A 564 4.16 -18.60 3.10
N ASP A 565 3.48 -19.73 3.02
CA ASP A 565 3.85 -20.99 3.65
C ASP A 565 4.49 -21.98 2.65
N LYS A 566 5.64 -21.63 2.06
CA LYS A 566 6.44 -22.64 1.33
C LYS A 566 7.75 -23.02 1.99
N ASP A 567 8.54 -22.10 2.57
CA ASP A 567 9.87 -22.50 3.07
C ASP A 567 10.43 -21.61 4.22
N LYS A 568 9.66 -20.67 4.79
CA LYS A 568 10.21 -19.65 5.72
C LYS A 568 9.81 -19.76 7.20
N PHE A 569 8.85 -20.60 7.55
CA PHE A 569 8.69 -21.03 8.94
C PHE A 569 9.57 -22.25 9.27
N HIS A 570 10.49 -22.60 8.38
CA HIS A 570 11.74 -23.18 8.86
C HIS A 570 12.44 -22.09 9.66
N LEU A 571 12.48 -22.26 10.99
CA LEU A 571 13.62 -21.79 11.76
C LEU A 571 14.89 -22.09 10.93
N PRO A 572 15.90 -21.21 10.89
CA PRO A 572 17.16 -21.45 10.15
C PRO A 572 17.97 -22.65 10.65
N LEU A 573 17.34 -23.64 11.30
CA LEU A 573 17.95 -24.63 12.16
C LEU A 573 17.21 -25.95 11.98
N GLY A 574 17.87 -26.88 11.29
CA GLY A 574 17.44 -28.28 11.21
C GLY A 574 17.67 -29.00 12.55
N SER A 575 16.93 -28.66 13.60
CA SER A 575 16.97 -29.36 14.87
C SER A 575 15.64 -30.04 15.17
N ALA A 576 15.71 -31.34 15.49
CA ALA A 576 14.61 -32.26 15.82
C ALA A 576 13.81 -31.91 17.11
N TRP A 577 13.80 -30.64 17.54
CA TRP A 577 13.40 -30.19 18.88
C TRP A 577 12.40 -29.04 18.89
N ALA A 578 11.97 -28.58 17.70
CA ALA A 578 10.70 -27.89 17.59
C ALA A 578 9.62 -28.91 17.96
N MET A 579 8.72 -28.59 18.90
CA MET A 579 7.47 -29.35 18.96
C MET A 579 6.94 -29.44 17.53
N ASP A 580 6.49 -30.61 17.13
CA ASP A 580 6.03 -30.94 15.78
C ASP A 580 4.78 -30.09 15.45
N TRP A 581 4.91 -28.77 15.31
CA TRP A 581 3.83 -27.80 15.07
C TRP A 581 3.39 -27.83 13.62
N TYR A 582 4.29 -28.29 12.75
CA TYR A 582 3.90 -28.84 11.47
C TYR A 582 2.87 -29.97 11.66
N ASP A 583 3.01 -30.81 12.69
CA ASP A 583 2.01 -31.80 13.07
C ASP A 583 0.78 -31.18 13.76
N ALA A 584 0.86 -30.07 14.51
CA ALA A 584 -0.34 -29.38 15.03
C ALA A 584 -1.20 -28.76 13.91
N LYS A 585 -0.58 -28.06 12.96
CA LYS A 585 -1.23 -27.54 11.75
C LYS A 585 -1.71 -28.68 10.86
N ALA A 586 -0.90 -29.71 10.64
CA ALA A 586 -1.29 -30.88 9.85
C ALA A 586 -2.42 -31.67 10.52
N ARG A 587 -2.41 -31.84 11.85
CA ARG A 587 -3.50 -32.45 12.64
C ARG A 587 -4.77 -31.61 12.54
N TRP A 588 -4.67 -30.29 12.59
CA TRP A 588 -5.81 -29.41 12.39
C TRP A 588 -6.38 -29.55 10.97
N LEU A 589 -5.53 -29.50 9.94
CA LEU A 589 -5.93 -29.67 8.54
C LEU A 589 -6.49 -31.08 8.26
N LYS A 590 -5.95 -32.14 8.90
CA LYS A 590 -6.45 -33.52 8.83
C LYS A 590 -7.87 -33.65 9.39
N ASN A 591 -8.24 -32.82 10.37
CA ASN A 591 -9.59 -32.79 10.94
C ASN A 591 -10.60 -32.04 10.06
N LEU A 592 -10.17 -31.43 8.94
CA LEU A 592 -11.03 -30.73 8.00
C LEU A 592 -11.30 -31.59 6.76
N SER A 593 -12.56 -31.65 6.34
CA SER A 593 -12.99 -32.23 5.07
C SER A 593 -12.36 -31.52 3.87
N VAL A 594 -12.35 -32.20 2.72
CA VAL A 594 -11.83 -31.63 1.46
C VAL A 594 -12.54 -30.31 1.09
N ASN A 595 -13.86 -30.22 1.30
CA ASN A 595 -14.62 -29.01 1.02
C ASN A 595 -14.24 -27.85 1.94
N GLN A 596 -13.97 -28.14 3.22
CA GLN A 596 -13.43 -27.16 4.17
C GLN A 596 -12.09 -26.63 3.70
N GLN A 597 -11.15 -27.51 3.34
CA GLN A 597 -9.83 -27.12 2.85
C GLN A 597 -9.90 -26.27 1.58
N GLN A 598 -10.83 -26.56 0.66
CA GLN A 598 -11.07 -25.73 -0.52
C GLN A 598 -11.58 -24.32 -0.15
N THR A 599 -12.45 -24.21 0.86
CA THR A 599 -12.93 -22.92 1.36
C THR A 599 -11.80 -22.12 2.02
N LEU A 600 -10.89 -22.76 2.75
CA LEU A 600 -9.71 -22.08 3.33
C LEU A 600 -8.82 -21.45 2.24
N LYS A 601 -8.68 -22.09 1.07
CA LYS A 601 -7.94 -21.52 -0.07
C LYS A 601 -8.57 -20.21 -0.55
N LEU A 602 -9.88 -20.06 -0.49
CA LEU A 602 -10.57 -18.81 -0.85
C LEU A 602 -10.26 -17.69 0.16
N TRP A 603 -10.25 -18.00 1.46
CA TRP A 603 -9.86 -17.02 2.48
C TRP A 603 -8.40 -16.60 2.36
N ASN A 604 -7.51 -17.52 1.97
CA ASN A 604 -6.13 -17.20 1.63
C ASN A 604 -6.03 -16.23 0.43
N LEU A 605 -6.81 -16.45 -0.63
CA LEU A 605 -6.91 -15.49 -1.74
C LEU A 605 -7.37 -14.11 -1.28
N HIS A 606 -8.31 -14.03 -0.34
CA HIS A 606 -8.73 -12.75 0.23
C HIS A 606 -7.59 -12.02 0.96
N TYR A 607 -6.84 -12.72 1.81
CA TYR A 607 -5.64 -12.18 2.46
C TYR A 607 -4.65 -11.64 1.42
N ARG A 608 -4.34 -12.45 0.41
CA ARG A 608 -3.40 -12.07 -0.65
C ARG A 608 -3.87 -10.82 -1.40
N ALA A 609 -5.14 -10.76 -1.79
CA ALA A 609 -5.72 -9.61 -2.47
C ALA A 609 -5.67 -8.34 -1.61
N ARG A 610 -5.90 -8.43 -0.29
CA ARG A 610 -5.81 -7.28 0.62
C ARG A 610 -4.38 -6.77 0.76
N VAL A 611 -3.40 -7.66 0.89
CA VAL A 611 -1.98 -7.30 0.96
C VAL A 611 -1.50 -6.68 -0.35
N GLU A 612 -1.79 -7.31 -1.49
CA GLU A 612 -1.38 -6.78 -2.80
C GLU A 612 -2.05 -5.43 -3.11
N ALA A 613 -3.32 -5.24 -2.72
CA ALA A 613 -3.99 -3.94 -2.85
C ALA A 613 -3.31 -2.84 -2.03
N PHE A 614 -2.82 -3.15 -0.83
CA PHE A 614 -2.07 -2.19 -0.01
C PHE A 614 -0.74 -1.79 -0.69
N PHE A 615 -0.02 -2.76 -1.25
CA PHE A 615 1.25 -2.50 -1.92
C PHE A 615 1.11 -1.92 -3.34
N TYR A 616 -0.08 -1.99 -3.94
CA TYR A 616 -0.36 -1.47 -5.29
C TYR A 616 0.06 0.01 -5.47
N SER A 617 -0.10 0.82 -4.43
CA SER A 617 0.26 2.26 -4.44
C SER A 617 1.40 2.60 -3.48
N LYS A 618 2.21 1.61 -3.04
CA LYS A 618 3.28 1.74 -2.03
C LYS A 618 4.17 2.96 -2.27
N ASN A 619 4.69 3.10 -3.48
CA ASN A 619 5.69 4.13 -3.82
C ASN A 619 5.12 5.53 -3.62
N TYR A 620 3.87 5.77 -4.03
CA TYR A 620 3.20 7.06 -3.85
C TYR A 620 3.06 7.45 -2.38
N TYR A 621 2.76 6.49 -1.49
CA TYR A 621 2.67 6.75 -0.05
C TYR A 621 4.04 7.02 0.57
N ILE A 622 5.08 6.30 0.16
CA ILE A 622 6.45 6.55 0.62
C ILE A 622 6.92 7.93 0.18
N ASP A 623 6.69 8.28 -1.08
CA ASP A 623 7.02 9.60 -1.62
C ASP A 623 6.28 10.67 -0.83
N THR A 624 5.00 10.47 -0.51
CA THR A 624 4.24 11.42 0.31
C THR A 624 4.81 11.57 1.72
N LEU A 625 5.28 10.49 2.34
CA LEU A 625 5.84 10.51 3.68
C LEU A 625 7.24 11.15 3.74
N LYS A 626 8.04 11.01 2.67
CA LYS A 626 9.39 11.56 2.58
C LYS A 626 9.42 12.98 1.99
N HIS A 627 8.60 13.21 0.97
CA HIS A 627 8.56 14.37 0.09
C HIS A 627 7.11 14.67 -0.35
N PRO A 628 6.24 15.17 0.56
CA PRO A 628 4.84 15.44 0.26
C PRO A 628 4.62 16.37 -0.95
N GLU A 629 5.62 17.20 -1.29
CA GLU A 629 5.66 18.05 -2.47
C GLU A 629 5.70 17.29 -3.81
N TYR A 630 6.12 16.03 -3.83
CA TYR A 630 6.23 15.24 -5.07
C TYR A 630 4.92 14.60 -5.52
N LEU A 631 3.94 14.44 -4.62
CA LEU A 631 2.61 13.93 -4.98
C LEU A 631 1.72 15.06 -5.52
N SER A 632 2.04 15.49 -6.74
CA SER A 632 1.32 16.56 -7.43
C SER A 632 -0.11 16.16 -7.82
N ALA A 633 -0.98 17.16 -8.04
CA ALA A 633 -2.31 16.91 -8.59
C ALA A 633 -2.25 16.15 -9.91
N TRP A 634 -1.24 16.41 -10.75
CA TRP A 634 -1.02 15.67 -12.00
C TRP A 634 -0.87 14.18 -11.76
N LEU A 635 0.05 13.77 -10.87
CA LEU A 635 0.33 12.36 -10.58
C LEU A 635 -0.91 11.63 -10.04
N LEU A 636 -1.79 12.33 -9.31
CA LEU A 636 -3.07 11.79 -8.84
C LEU A 636 -4.14 11.68 -9.93
N ARG A 637 -4.09 12.51 -10.99
CA ARG A 637 -4.96 12.39 -12.16
C ARG A 637 -4.58 11.18 -13.02
N THR A 638 -3.27 10.94 -13.19
CA THR A 638 -2.71 9.80 -13.96
C THR A 638 -3.05 8.47 -13.30
N ASN A 639 -2.93 8.45 -11.97
CA ASN A 639 -3.17 7.28 -11.16
C ASN A 639 -3.95 7.68 -9.90
N PRO A 640 -5.29 7.50 -9.89
CA PRO A 640 -6.12 7.84 -8.74
C PRO A 640 -6.04 6.81 -7.61
N THR A 641 -5.30 5.69 -7.77
CA THR A 641 -5.26 4.63 -6.73
C THR A 641 -4.72 5.07 -5.37
N PRO A 642 -3.75 6.01 -5.25
CA PRO A 642 -3.37 6.57 -3.95
C PRO A 642 -4.54 7.25 -3.22
N CYS A 643 -5.51 7.80 -3.97
CA CYS A 643 -6.68 8.44 -3.39
C CYS A 643 -7.62 7.45 -2.67
N PHE A 644 -7.48 6.14 -2.87
CA PHE A 644 -8.30 5.12 -2.20
C PHE A 644 -7.89 4.91 -0.74
N HIS A 645 -6.72 5.41 -0.31
CA HIS A 645 -6.32 5.42 1.08
C HIS A 645 -5.94 6.83 1.55
N PRO A 646 -6.91 7.76 1.64
CA PRO A 646 -6.63 9.15 1.99
C PRO A 646 -5.99 9.30 3.38
N LYS A 647 -6.11 8.32 4.28
CA LYS A 647 -5.43 8.33 5.58
C LYS A 647 -3.89 8.31 5.50
N TYR A 648 -3.32 7.97 4.34
CA TYR A 648 -1.87 7.99 4.09
C TYR A 648 -1.40 9.27 3.40
N LEU A 649 -2.31 10.15 2.99
CA LEU A 649 -2.01 11.32 2.18
C LEU A 649 -1.93 12.60 3.02
N SER A 650 -1.21 13.60 2.49
CA SER A 650 -1.23 14.95 3.06
C SER A 650 -2.61 15.59 2.90
N PRO A 651 -3.00 16.57 3.75
CA PRO A 651 -4.27 17.29 3.58
C PRO A 651 -4.44 17.93 2.19
N ALA A 652 -3.36 18.46 1.62
CA ALA A 652 -3.37 19.04 0.27
C ALA A 652 -3.62 17.98 -0.81
N SER A 653 -2.98 16.81 -0.70
CA SER A 653 -3.19 15.68 -1.61
C SER A 653 -4.62 15.11 -1.51
N VAL A 654 -5.20 15.05 -0.30
CA VAL A 654 -6.61 14.66 -0.11
C VAL A 654 -7.56 15.66 -0.79
N GLN A 655 -7.29 16.96 -0.68
CA GLN A 655 -8.05 17.99 -1.38
C GLN A 655 -7.95 17.86 -2.90
N ASN A 656 -6.75 17.57 -3.43
CA ASN A 656 -6.55 17.28 -4.85
C ASN A 656 -7.38 16.07 -5.29
N CYS A 657 -7.33 14.95 -4.55
CA CYS A 657 -8.17 13.78 -4.83
C CYS A 657 -9.66 14.13 -4.89
N GLN A 658 -10.14 14.97 -3.97
CA GLN A 658 -11.54 15.40 -3.95
C GLN A 658 -11.90 16.26 -5.15
N GLN A 659 -11.05 17.22 -5.51
CA GLN A 659 -11.24 18.02 -6.71
C GLN A 659 -11.28 17.13 -7.95
N ILE A 660 -10.31 16.24 -8.10
CA ILE A 660 -10.17 15.31 -9.22
C ILE A 660 -11.43 14.45 -9.41
N PHE A 661 -11.98 13.85 -8.35
CA PHE A 661 -13.19 13.04 -8.50
C PHE A 661 -14.45 13.89 -8.75
N ASN A 662 -14.55 15.09 -8.17
CA ASN A 662 -15.69 15.99 -8.38
C ASN A 662 -15.73 16.55 -9.80
N THR A 663 -14.58 16.95 -10.35
CA THR A 663 -14.43 17.42 -11.73
C THR A 663 -14.40 16.26 -12.72
N GLN A 664 -14.31 15.02 -12.24
CA GLN A 664 -14.16 13.81 -13.05
C GLN A 664 -12.85 13.81 -13.86
N SER A 665 -11.81 14.50 -13.38
CA SER A 665 -10.57 14.76 -14.10
C SER A 665 -9.47 13.71 -13.90
N PHE A 666 -9.77 12.42 -14.06
CA PHE A 666 -8.80 11.32 -13.84
C PHE A 666 -8.86 10.25 -14.93
N SER A 667 -7.78 9.49 -15.09
CA SER A 667 -7.72 8.37 -16.02
C SER A 667 -8.64 7.20 -15.60
N PRO A 668 -9.61 6.80 -16.44
CA PRO A 668 -10.48 5.66 -16.16
C PRO A 668 -9.77 4.29 -16.14
N SER A 669 -8.61 4.15 -16.78
CA SER A 669 -7.96 2.85 -16.92
C SER A 669 -7.43 2.32 -15.60
N ALA A 670 -6.84 3.19 -14.78
CA ALA A 670 -6.19 2.81 -13.52
C ALA A 670 -7.17 2.27 -12.47
N TYR A 671 -8.32 2.93 -12.26
CA TYR A 671 -9.31 2.41 -11.30
C TYR A 671 -10.03 1.16 -11.83
N ARG A 672 -10.21 1.03 -13.16
CA ARG A 672 -10.74 -0.20 -13.79
C ARG A 672 -9.79 -1.36 -13.56
N ALA A 673 -8.50 -1.18 -13.83
CA ALA A 673 -7.48 -2.20 -13.57
C ALA A 673 -7.50 -2.63 -12.10
N TYR A 674 -7.54 -1.67 -11.17
CA TYR A 674 -7.67 -1.95 -9.74
C TYR A 674 -8.92 -2.80 -9.42
N LEU A 675 -10.09 -2.43 -9.94
CA LEU A 675 -11.34 -3.17 -9.72
C LEU A 675 -11.36 -4.55 -10.39
N THR A 676 -10.76 -4.72 -11.57
CA THR A 676 -10.65 -6.02 -12.24
C THR A 676 -9.80 -6.99 -11.43
N THR A 677 -8.71 -6.50 -10.83
CA THR A 677 -7.81 -7.31 -10.01
C THR A 677 -8.39 -7.64 -8.63
N PHE A 678 -8.84 -6.63 -7.89
CA PHE A 678 -9.21 -6.79 -6.47
C PHE A 678 -10.71 -6.93 -6.22
N ARG A 679 -11.55 -6.68 -7.23
CA ARG A 679 -13.03 -6.76 -7.24
C ARG A 679 -13.75 -5.78 -6.30
N LEU A 680 -13.21 -5.52 -5.11
CA LEU A 680 -13.74 -4.58 -4.12
C LEU A 680 -12.83 -3.36 -3.98
N LEU A 681 -13.36 -2.17 -4.25
CA LEU A 681 -12.70 -0.90 -4.01
C LEU A 681 -13.32 -0.22 -2.79
N SER A 682 -12.46 0.17 -1.86
CA SER A 682 -12.83 0.88 -0.63
C SER A 682 -12.00 2.15 -0.48
N PHE A 683 -12.58 3.17 0.15
CA PHE A 683 -11.85 4.34 0.62
C PHE A 683 -11.50 4.14 2.10
N ASP A 684 -10.23 3.87 2.36
CA ASP A 684 -9.76 3.25 3.60
C ASP A 684 -10.53 1.96 3.88
N ASN A 685 -11.29 1.94 4.98
CA ASN A 685 -12.13 0.81 5.37
C ASN A 685 -13.58 0.92 4.83
N ASN A 686 -13.95 2.01 4.16
CA ASN A 686 -15.32 2.26 3.69
C ASN A 686 -15.53 1.71 2.27
N PRO A 687 -16.39 0.70 2.06
CA PRO A 687 -16.62 0.12 0.74
C PRO A 687 -17.25 1.14 -0.21
N CYS A 688 -16.86 1.09 -1.48
CA CYS A 688 -17.27 2.06 -2.48
C CYS A 688 -17.82 1.43 -3.75
N LEU A 689 -17.03 0.60 -4.43
CA LEU A 689 -17.42 -0.06 -5.68
C LEU A 689 -17.10 -1.54 -5.60
N TYR A 690 -17.93 -2.37 -6.25
CA TYR A 690 -17.70 -3.80 -6.41
C TYR A 690 -18.01 -4.24 -7.83
N LEU A 691 -17.12 -5.04 -8.41
CA LEU A 691 -17.23 -5.60 -9.75
C LEU A 691 -17.65 -7.08 -9.68
N HIS A 692 -18.92 -7.35 -9.95
CA HIS A 692 -19.52 -8.70 -9.91
C HIS A 692 -19.17 -9.52 -11.18
N THR A 693 -19.35 -10.85 -11.12
CA THR A 693 -19.11 -11.92 -12.14
C THR A 693 -19.67 -11.78 -13.58
N LYS A 694 -20.04 -10.58 -14.04
CA LYS A 694 -20.40 -10.28 -15.45
C LYS A 694 -19.92 -8.88 -15.84
N ASP A 695 -18.84 -8.43 -15.22
CA ASP A 695 -18.34 -7.05 -15.25
C ASP A 695 -19.41 -5.99 -14.92
N GLN A 696 -20.36 -6.38 -14.06
CA GLN A 696 -21.39 -5.48 -13.56
C GLN A 696 -20.87 -4.72 -12.35
N LEU A 697 -20.62 -3.43 -12.56
CA LEU A 697 -20.19 -2.53 -11.51
C LEU A 697 -21.38 -2.15 -10.61
N ARG A 698 -21.21 -2.29 -9.29
CA ARG A 698 -22.18 -1.90 -8.28
C ARG A 698 -21.58 -0.89 -7.30
N GLY A 699 -22.38 0.08 -6.89
CA GLY A 699 -22.03 1.04 -5.85
C GLY A 699 -22.59 0.66 -4.49
N PHE A 700 -21.81 0.91 -3.45
CA PHE A 700 -22.25 0.86 -2.05
C PHE A 700 -22.82 2.21 -1.60
N ASN A 701 -23.67 2.22 -0.57
CA ASN A 701 -24.21 3.47 -0.01
C ASN A 701 -23.18 4.12 0.93
N SER A 702 -22.15 4.74 0.35
CA SER A 702 -21.05 5.35 1.09
C SER A 702 -21.36 6.77 1.53
N LYS A 703 -21.00 7.11 2.77
CA LYS A 703 -21.00 8.49 3.27
C LYS A 703 -19.72 9.25 2.92
N ASN A 704 -18.69 8.57 2.42
CA ASN A 704 -17.40 9.17 2.09
C ASN A 704 -17.55 10.07 0.83
N PRO A 705 -17.15 11.35 0.88
CA PRO A 705 -17.31 12.28 -0.24
C PRO A 705 -16.51 11.87 -1.49
N LEU A 706 -15.30 11.33 -1.32
CA LEU A 706 -14.48 10.82 -2.44
C LEU A 706 -15.19 9.65 -3.13
N CYS A 707 -15.78 8.74 -2.35
CA CYS A 707 -16.54 7.64 -2.90
C CYS A 707 -17.76 8.11 -3.71
N LYS A 708 -18.56 9.03 -3.16
CA LYS A 708 -19.73 9.56 -3.87
C LYS A 708 -19.35 10.22 -5.19
N ALA A 709 -18.26 10.97 -5.21
CA ALA A 709 -17.74 11.60 -6.41
C ALA A 709 -17.30 10.56 -7.45
N LEU A 710 -16.52 9.54 -7.04
CA LEU A 710 -16.13 8.43 -7.91
C LEU A 710 -17.35 7.65 -8.46
N GLN A 711 -18.34 7.36 -7.61
CA GLN A 711 -19.57 6.67 -8.01
C GLN A 711 -20.42 7.46 -9.01
N ALA A 712 -20.52 8.79 -8.83
CA ALA A 712 -21.24 9.66 -9.75
C ALA A 712 -20.71 9.55 -11.19
N TRP A 713 -19.40 9.35 -11.32
CA TRP A 713 -18.79 9.09 -12.62
C TRP A 713 -18.90 7.60 -13.02
N ALA A 714 -18.48 6.67 -12.15
CA ALA A 714 -18.34 5.25 -12.49
C ALA A 714 -19.68 4.53 -12.75
N LEU A 715 -20.76 4.92 -12.08
CA LEU A 715 -22.08 4.29 -12.20
C LEU A 715 -23.03 5.02 -13.16
N TYR A 716 -22.80 6.31 -13.41
CA TYR A 716 -23.76 7.16 -14.13
C TYR A 716 -23.16 7.92 -15.34
N SER A 717 -21.84 7.88 -15.54
CA SER A 717 -21.15 8.66 -16.59
C SER A 717 -20.18 7.88 -17.50
N PRO A 718 -20.40 6.62 -17.93
CA PRO A 718 -19.86 6.26 -19.25
C PRO A 718 -20.66 7.02 -20.33
N PRO A 719 -20.06 7.37 -21.48
CA PRO A 719 -20.86 7.70 -22.67
C PRO A 719 -21.88 6.58 -22.84
N LYS A 720 -23.15 6.96 -23.03
CA LYS A 720 -24.22 5.99 -23.26
C LYS A 720 -23.73 5.01 -24.32
N GLU A 721 -23.63 3.73 -23.94
CA GLU A 721 -23.40 2.66 -24.90
C GLU A 721 -24.35 2.88 -26.08
N ILE A 722 -23.85 2.72 -27.31
CA ILE A 722 -24.68 2.90 -28.49
C ILE A 722 -25.84 1.91 -28.35
N ALA A 723 -27.08 2.38 -28.42
CA ALA A 723 -28.23 1.50 -28.41
C ALA A 723 -28.17 0.60 -29.65
N LEU A 724 -27.86 -0.68 -29.44
CA LEU A 724 -27.73 -1.65 -30.52
C LEU A 724 -29.11 -2.23 -30.86
N ALA A 725 -29.44 -2.31 -32.14
CA ALA A 725 -30.66 -2.96 -32.58
C ALA A 725 -30.61 -4.47 -32.24
N ALA A 726 -31.69 -5.00 -31.66
CA ALA A 726 -31.73 -6.41 -31.25
C ALA A 726 -31.47 -7.37 -32.42
N LEU A 727 -32.03 -7.06 -33.59
CA LEU A 727 -31.84 -7.85 -34.81
C LEU A 727 -30.38 -7.81 -35.30
N PHE A 728 -29.70 -6.67 -35.15
CA PHE A 728 -28.28 -6.55 -35.50
C PHE A 728 -27.41 -7.43 -34.59
N LEU A 729 -27.64 -7.37 -33.27
CA LEU A 729 -26.93 -8.20 -32.30
C LEU A 729 -27.15 -9.69 -32.54
N GLN A 730 -28.39 -10.11 -32.79
CA GLN A 730 -28.72 -11.51 -33.06
C GLN A 730 -27.99 -12.05 -34.30
N ARG A 731 -27.96 -11.26 -35.37
CA ARG A 731 -27.26 -11.64 -36.62
C ARG A 731 -25.76 -11.69 -36.42
N LEU A 732 -25.21 -10.71 -35.69
CA LEU A 732 -23.79 -10.69 -35.40
C LEU A 732 -23.36 -11.89 -34.54
N ASP A 733 -24.17 -12.28 -33.57
CA ASP A 733 -23.91 -13.44 -32.71
C ASP A 733 -23.89 -14.75 -33.52
N THR A 734 -24.81 -14.85 -34.49
CA THR A 734 -24.86 -15.98 -35.43
C THR A 734 -23.59 -16.04 -36.28
N MET A 735 -23.17 -14.91 -36.85
CA MET A 735 -21.93 -14.81 -37.64
C MET A 735 -20.70 -15.14 -36.79
N HIS A 736 -20.62 -14.58 -35.58
CA HIS A 736 -19.49 -14.76 -34.68
C HIS A 736 -19.31 -16.23 -34.30
N THR A 737 -20.40 -16.90 -33.89
CA THR A 737 -20.40 -18.33 -33.59
C THR A 737 -19.98 -19.17 -34.80
N ARG A 738 -20.49 -18.84 -36.00
CA ARG A 738 -20.14 -19.58 -37.23
C ARG A 738 -18.65 -19.43 -37.57
N LEU A 739 -18.11 -18.23 -37.39
CA LEU A 739 -16.69 -17.94 -37.64
C LEU A 739 -15.79 -18.64 -36.63
N GLU A 740 -16.11 -18.62 -35.33
CA GLU A 740 -15.35 -19.35 -34.31
C GLU A 740 -15.27 -20.85 -34.63
N ASN A 741 -16.38 -21.46 -35.05
CA ASN A 741 -16.38 -22.87 -35.46
C ASN A 741 -15.46 -23.11 -36.68
N ALA A 742 -15.51 -22.22 -37.68
CA ALA A 742 -14.66 -22.32 -38.86
C ALA A 742 -13.16 -22.15 -38.54
N LEU A 743 -12.82 -21.25 -37.62
CA LEU A 743 -11.45 -21.05 -37.16
C LEU A 743 -10.93 -22.27 -36.37
N GLN A 744 -11.78 -22.90 -35.56
CA GLN A 744 -11.44 -24.17 -34.89
C GLN A 744 -11.22 -25.31 -35.88
N GLU A 745 -12.07 -25.43 -36.89
CA GLU A 745 -11.90 -26.41 -37.99
C GLU A 745 -10.60 -26.15 -38.76
N ALA A 746 -10.27 -24.88 -39.03
CA ALA A 746 -9.03 -24.50 -39.69
C ALA A 746 -7.79 -24.84 -38.85
N HIS A 747 -7.82 -24.56 -37.54
CA HIS A 747 -6.74 -24.92 -36.63
C HIS A 747 -6.58 -26.45 -36.49
N ALA A 748 -7.66 -27.22 -36.56
CA ALA A 748 -7.56 -28.68 -36.58
C ALA A 748 -6.81 -29.21 -37.83
N GLN A 749 -6.87 -28.47 -38.95
CA GLN A 749 -6.19 -28.80 -40.20
C GLN A 749 -4.75 -28.26 -40.25
N ASP A 750 -4.45 -27.14 -39.59
CA ASP A 750 -3.08 -26.65 -39.34
C ASP A 750 -2.86 -26.28 -37.86
N PRO A 751 -2.53 -27.27 -37.01
CA PRO A 751 -2.26 -27.03 -35.59
C PRO A 751 -1.01 -26.17 -35.35
N THR A 752 -0.15 -26.02 -36.36
CA THR A 752 1.10 -25.26 -36.26
C THR A 752 0.95 -23.79 -36.61
N CYS A 753 -0.22 -23.37 -37.10
CA CYS A 753 -0.54 -21.99 -37.46
C CYS A 753 0.47 -21.39 -38.46
N LYS A 754 0.97 -22.20 -39.41
CA LYS A 754 1.98 -21.81 -40.39
C LYS A 754 1.38 -21.40 -41.73
N GLN A 755 0.16 -21.82 -42.03
CA GLN A 755 -0.56 -21.50 -43.26
C GLN A 755 -1.50 -20.30 -43.06
N ASP A 756 -1.69 -19.51 -44.13
CA ASP A 756 -2.76 -18.51 -44.17
C ASP A 756 -4.12 -19.23 -44.23
N HIS A 757 -4.96 -19.01 -43.21
CA HIS A 757 -6.26 -19.65 -43.08
C HIS A 757 -7.29 -19.12 -44.11
N ALA A 758 -6.95 -18.13 -44.93
CA ALA A 758 -7.82 -17.56 -45.95
C ALA A 758 -8.44 -18.60 -46.90
N SER A 759 -7.68 -19.64 -47.28
CA SER A 759 -8.20 -20.71 -48.16
C SER A 759 -9.25 -21.58 -47.46
N LEU A 760 -9.07 -21.82 -46.16
CA LEU A 760 -9.94 -22.65 -45.32
C LEU A 760 -11.25 -21.93 -44.97
N LEU A 761 -11.22 -20.59 -44.89
CA LEU A 761 -12.41 -19.77 -44.63
C LEU A 761 -13.29 -19.51 -45.87
N GLN A 762 -12.89 -19.96 -47.06
CA GLN A 762 -13.67 -19.73 -48.29
C GLN A 762 -15.05 -20.41 -48.27
N SER A 763 -15.18 -21.55 -47.60
CA SER A 763 -16.42 -22.33 -47.57
C SER A 763 -17.55 -21.63 -46.79
N VAL A 764 -17.21 -20.83 -45.78
CA VAL A 764 -18.17 -20.11 -44.93
C VAL A 764 -18.48 -18.70 -45.43
N LEU A 765 -17.68 -18.20 -46.37
CA LEU A 765 -17.75 -16.82 -46.86
C LEU A 765 -19.11 -16.43 -47.45
N PRO A 766 -19.79 -17.22 -48.31
CA PRO A 766 -21.08 -16.82 -48.88
C PRO A 766 -22.18 -16.63 -47.82
N GLU A 767 -22.17 -17.49 -46.79
CA GLU A 767 -23.10 -17.40 -45.66
C GLU A 767 -22.82 -16.13 -44.84
N LEU A 768 -21.55 -15.88 -44.52
CA LEU A 768 -21.13 -14.71 -43.77
C LEU A 768 -21.42 -13.39 -44.52
N GLU A 769 -21.21 -13.34 -45.84
CA GLU A 769 -21.55 -12.18 -46.68
C GLU A 769 -23.05 -11.89 -46.66
N GLN A 770 -23.90 -12.92 -46.79
CA GLN A 770 -25.35 -12.76 -46.75
C GLN A 770 -25.81 -12.25 -45.38
N GLN A 771 -25.29 -12.82 -44.29
CA GLN A 771 -25.62 -12.40 -42.94
C GLN A 771 -25.13 -10.97 -42.65
N ALA A 772 -23.92 -10.63 -43.08
CA ALA A 772 -23.36 -9.29 -42.92
C ALA A 772 -24.18 -8.24 -43.67
N GLN A 773 -24.53 -8.50 -44.94
CA GLN A 773 -25.36 -7.59 -45.73
C GLN A 773 -26.70 -7.33 -45.01
N SER A 774 -27.34 -8.41 -44.55
CA SER A 774 -28.61 -8.28 -43.83
C SER A 774 -28.44 -7.56 -42.48
N ALA A 775 -27.34 -7.78 -41.77
CA ALA A 775 -27.04 -7.08 -40.52
C ALA A 775 -26.84 -5.57 -40.76
N LEU A 776 -26.09 -5.18 -41.79
CA LEU A 776 -25.87 -3.79 -42.17
C LEU A 776 -27.16 -3.08 -42.59
N GLU A 777 -28.03 -3.74 -43.34
CA GLU A 777 -29.34 -3.19 -43.75
C GLU A 777 -30.26 -2.94 -42.56
N SER A 778 -30.08 -3.65 -41.44
CA SER A 778 -30.84 -3.42 -40.21
C SER A 778 -30.37 -2.20 -39.39
N LEU A 779 -29.22 -1.61 -39.74
CA LEU A 779 -28.66 -0.48 -39.01
C LEU A 779 -29.39 0.82 -39.36
N PRO A 780 -29.93 1.55 -38.36
CA PRO A 780 -30.61 2.83 -38.62
C PRO A 780 -29.74 3.85 -39.36
N LEU A 781 -28.42 3.82 -39.15
CA LEU A 781 -27.47 4.69 -39.83
C LEU A 781 -27.51 4.53 -41.37
N LEU A 782 -27.63 3.29 -41.85
CA LEU A 782 -27.63 2.96 -43.28
C LEU A 782 -29.05 2.91 -43.85
N ALA A 783 -30.00 2.35 -43.10
CA ALA A 783 -31.39 2.22 -43.52
C ALA A 783 -32.10 3.57 -43.72
N ASN A 784 -31.70 4.61 -42.98
CA ASN A 784 -32.30 5.94 -43.09
C ASN A 784 -31.70 6.79 -44.23
N PHE A 785 -30.61 6.35 -44.87
CA PHE A 785 -30.09 7.01 -46.05
C PHE A 785 -31.04 6.74 -47.23
N LYS A 786 -31.66 7.79 -47.78
CA LYS A 786 -32.62 7.70 -48.88
C LYS A 786 -31.99 8.22 -50.17
N PRO A 787 -31.43 7.36 -51.04
CA PRO A 787 -30.76 7.81 -52.26
C PRO A 787 -31.73 8.56 -53.18
N ASN A 788 -31.33 9.73 -53.66
CA ASN A 788 -32.10 10.56 -54.57
C ASN A 788 -31.94 10.13 -56.05
N ASN A 789 -30.87 9.40 -56.37
CA ASN A 789 -30.52 8.99 -57.73
C ASN A 789 -29.67 7.70 -57.74
N ASP A 790 -29.44 7.14 -58.93
CA ASP A 790 -28.66 5.91 -59.11
C ASP A 790 -27.19 6.04 -58.65
N LYS A 791 -26.61 7.24 -58.74
CA LYS A 791 -25.24 7.51 -58.27
C LYS A 791 -25.17 7.42 -56.73
N GLU A 792 -26.14 7.98 -56.01
CA GLU A 792 -26.24 7.85 -54.54
C GLU A 792 -26.54 6.41 -54.11
N LYS A 793 -27.32 5.65 -54.91
CA LYS A 793 -27.57 4.23 -54.65
C LYS A 793 -26.28 3.41 -54.81
N ALA A 794 -25.45 3.72 -55.81
CA ALA A 794 -24.13 3.12 -55.97
C ALA A 794 -23.19 3.48 -54.81
N LEU A 795 -23.22 4.72 -54.32
CA LEU A 795 -22.45 5.16 -53.16
C LEU A 795 -22.86 4.39 -51.89
N LEU A 796 -24.16 4.26 -51.60
CA LEU A 796 -24.64 3.50 -50.45
C LEU A 796 -24.14 2.04 -50.49
N LYS A 797 -24.17 1.41 -51.67
CA LYS A 797 -23.66 0.05 -51.86
C LYS A 797 -22.15 -0.05 -51.56
N ARG A 798 -21.36 0.93 -51.99
CA ARG A 798 -19.91 0.98 -51.69
C ARG A 798 -19.64 1.19 -50.19
N ILE A 799 -20.43 2.01 -49.52
CA ILE A 799 -20.38 2.22 -48.06
C ILE A 799 -20.68 0.91 -47.31
N GLN A 800 -21.74 0.19 -47.72
CA GLN A 800 -22.09 -1.12 -47.15
C GLN A 800 -20.95 -2.13 -47.36
N GLN A 801 -20.33 -2.15 -48.54
CA GLN A 801 -19.20 -3.02 -48.81
C GLN A 801 -18.00 -2.71 -47.91
N GLN A 802 -17.62 -1.45 -47.72
CA GLN A 802 -16.53 -1.09 -46.80
C GLN A 802 -16.89 -1.47 -45.34
N ALA A 803 -18.14 -1.22 -44.92
CA ALA A 803 -18.61 -1.59 -43.60
C ALA A 803 -18.55 -3.12 -43.37
N MET A 804 -18.85 -3.93 -44.38
CA MET A 804 -18.72 -5.39 -44.32
C MET A 804 -17.27 -5.84 -44.14
N LEU A 805 -16.32 -5.23 -44.88
CA LEU A 805 -14.89 -5.51 -44.72
C LEU A 805 -14.44 -5.24 -43.28
N PHE A 806 -14.87 -4.12 -42.70
CA PHE A 806 -14.53 -3.77 -41.33
C PHE A 806 -15.17 -4.72 -40.31
N LEU A 807 -16.42 -5.13 -40.53
CA LEU A 807 -17.12 -6.08 -39.68
C LEU A 807 -16.42 -7.45 -39.66
N PHE A 808 -16.00 -7.93 -40.83
CA PHE A 808 -15.25 -9.19 -40.96
C PHE A 808 -13.92 -9.14 -40.22
N ALA A 809 -13.18 -8.04 -40.35
CA ALA A 809 -11.92 -7.88 -39.67
C ALA A 809 -12.07 -7.91 -38.14
N LEU A 810 -13.07 -7.19 -37.62
CA LEU A 810 -13.36 -7.15 -36.18
C LEU A 810 -13.89 -8.48 -35.64
N LEU A 811 -14.74 -9.18 -36.42
CA LEU A 811 -15.25 -10.49 -36.04
C LEU A 811 -14.12 -11.50 -35.90
N GLU A 812 -13.22 -11.55 -36.89
CA GLU A 812 -12.08 -12.47 -36.85
C GLU A 812 -11.11 -12.12 -35.73
N GLY A 813 -10.74 -10.84 -35.57
CA GLY A 813 -9.83 -10.41 -34.51
C GLY A 813 -10.42 -10.51 -33.10
N GLY A 814 -11.75 -10.56 -32.97
CA GLY A 814 -12.47 -10.77 -31.71
C GLY A 814 -12.84 -12.23 -31.41
N SER A 815 -12.66 -13.14 -32.36
CA SER A 815 -13.04 -14.55 -32.24
C SER A 815 -12.02 -15.35 -31.43
N LYS A 816 -12.46 -16.46 -30.82
CA LYS A 816 -11.55 -17.48 -30.30
C LYS A 816 -10.79 -18.17 -31.42
N ASP A 817 -9.50 -17.87 -31.51
CA ASP A 817 -8.58 -18.53 -32.44
C ASP A 817 -7.33 -19.01 -31.68
N ASN A 818 -7.04 -20.31 -31.76
CA ASN A 818 -5.85 -20.91 -31.14
C ASN A 818 -4.54 -20.45 -31.79
N CYS A 819 -4.62 -19.83 -32.98
CA CYS A 819 -3.48 -19.27 -33.69
C CYS A 819 -3.21 -17.80 -33.36
N GLN A 820 -4.14 -17.12 -32.68
CA GLN A 820 -3.96 -15.73 -32.24
C GLN A 820 -3.70 -15.64 -30.73
N LYS A 821 -2.84 -14.70 -30.33
CA LYS A 821 -2.52 -14.46 -28.90
C LYS A 821 -3.50 -13.49 -28.21
N ASN A 822 -4.51 -13.00 -28.92
CA ASN A 822 -5.40 -11.95 -28.44
C ASN A 822 -6.52 -12.53 -27.57
N THR A 823 -7.00 -11.74 -26.61
CA THR A 823 -8.14 -12.14 -25.78
C THR A 823 -9.43 -12.05 -26.59
N PRO A 824 -10.27 -13.11 -26.65
CA PRO A 824 -11.54 -13.07 -27.36
C PRO A 824 -12.47 -11.98 -26.82
N ALA A 825 -13.19 -11.31 -27.71
CA ALA A 825 -14.15 -10.26 -27.38
C ALA A 825 -15.59 -10.81 -27.44
N SER A 826 -16.50 -10.27 -26.62
CA SER A 826 -17.92 -10.61 -26.73
C SER A 826 -18.55 -10.00 -27.99
N THR A 827 -19.61 -10.63 -28.52
CA THR A 827 -20.41 -10.11 -29.63
C THR A 827 -20.87 -8.67 -29.38
N LYS A 828 -21.21 -8.33 -28.12
CA LYS A 828 -21.62 -6.97 -27.73
C LYS A 828 -20.48 -5.96 -27.86
N GLU A 829 -19.26 -6.33 -27.45
CA GLU A 829 -18.08 -5.47 -27.58
C GLU A 829 -17.72 -5.24 -29.04
N ILE A 830 -17.71 -6.30 -29.85
CA ILE A 830 -17.50 -6.20 -31.31
C ILE A 830 -18.52 -5.25 -31.93
N ALA A 831 -19.81 -5.41 -31.60
CA ALA A 831 -20.89 -4.55 -32.08
C ALA A 831 -20.71 -3.07 -31.66
N GLN A 832 -20.31 -2.81 -30.41
CA GLN A 832 -20.05 -1.44 -29.93
C GLN A 832 -18.90 -0.80 -30.70
N THR A 833 -17.77 -1.49 -30.84
CA THR A 833 -16.59 -1.02 -31.56
C THR A 833 -16.92 -0.74 -33.03
N PHE A 834 -17.62 -1.68 -33.68
CA PHE A 834 -18.08 -1.54 -35.06
C PHE A 834 -18.96 -0.30 -35.25
N MET A 835 -19.97 -0.12 -34.38
CA MET A 835 -20.88 1.02 -34.47
C MET A 835 -20.21 2.36 -34.19
N ARG A 836 -19.20 2.41 -33.30
CA ARG A 836 -18.43 3.63 -33.06
C ARG A 836 -17.66 4.06 -34.31
N ALA A 837 -16.97 3.13 -34.96
CA ALA A 837 -16.25 3.43 -36.20
C ALA A 837 -17.19 3.89 -37.32
N LEU A 838 -18.33 3.21 -37.52
CA LEU A 838 -19.31 3.62 -38.52
C LEU A 838 -19.88 5.01 -38.23
N ASN A 839 -20.20 5.30 -36.97
CA ASN A 839 -20.68 6.62 -36.57
C ASN A 839 -19.60 7.69 -36.79
N PHE A 840 -18.34 7.40 -36.49
CA PHE A 840 -17.22 8.31 -36.72
C PHE A 840 -17.06 8.67 -38.21
N ILE A 841 -17.13 7.67 -39.10
CA ILE A 841 -16.94 7.84 -40.54
C ILE A 841 -18.19 8.46 -41.20
N TYR A 842 -19.36 7.84 -41.03
CA TYR A 842 -20.51 8.06 -41.91
C TYR A 842 -21.63 8.91 -41.33
N GLN A 843 -21.83 8.94 -40.01
CA GLN A 843 -22.94 9.67 -39.41
C GLN A 843 -23.00 11.17 -39.82
N PRO A 844 -21.88 11.91 -39.88
CA PRO A 844 -21.91 13.30 -40.36
C PRO A 844 -22.39 13.43 -41.80
N LEU A 845 -21.92 12.54 -42.69
CA LEU A 845 -22.30 12.50 -44.10
C LEU A 845 -23.80 12.23 -44.27
N MET A 846 -24.31 11.19 -43.60
CA MET A 846 -25.71 10.78 -43.70
C MET A 846 -26.65 11.88 -43.18
N ARG A 847 -26.26 12.57 -42.10
CA ARG A 847 -27.04 13.69 -41.54
C ARG A 847 -27.00 14.93 -42.42
N ALA A 848 -25.89 15.19 -43.11
CA ALA A 848 -25.76 16.32 -44.02
C ALA A 848 -26.56 16.10 -45.30
N HIS A 849 -26.58 14.87 -45.82
CA HIS A 849 -27.42 14.46 -46.95
C HIS A 849 -28.91 14.69 -46.67
N ALA A 850 -29.37 14.30 -45.47
CA ALA A 850 -30.76 14.57 -45.04
C ALA A 850 -31.10 16.07 -44.98
N GLN A 851 -30.11 16.96 -45.04
CA GLN A 851 -30.25 18.41 -45.03
C GLN A 851 -29.91 19.05 -46.39
N GLY A 852 -29.78 18.25 -47.46
CA GLY A 852 -29.61 18.71 -48.84
C GLY A 852 -28.19 18.67 -49.39
N LEU A 853 -27.22 18.08 -48.69
CA LEU A 853 -25.87 17.85 -49.23
C LEU A 853 -25.91 16.76 -50.32
N ASP A 854 -25.31 17.04 -51.48
CA ASP A 854 -24.97 16.00 -52.47
C ASP A 854 -23.82 15.14 -51.93
N ALA A 855 -24.17 13.95 -51.43
CA ALA A 855 -23.24 13.02 -50.81
C ALA A 855 -22.22 12.45 -51.81
N VAL A 856 -22.61 12.26 -53.08
CA VAL A 856 -21.73 11.75 -54.14
C VAL A 856 -20.69 12.82 -54.45
N TRP A 857 -21.13 14.04 -54.73
CA TRP A 857 -20.23 15.17 -54.96
C TRP A 857 -19.25 15.34 -53.80
N TYR A 858 -19.73 15.30 -52.56
CA TYR A 858 -18.89 15.52 -51.39
C TYR A 858 -17.81 14.43 -51.22
N VAL A 859 -18.20 13.15 -51.25
CA VAL A 859 -17.25 12.03 -51.12
C VAL A 859 -16.22 12.06 -52.24
N HIS A 860 -16.64 12.30 -53.48
CA HIS A 860 -15.71 12.39 -54.61
C HIS A 860 -14.83 13.64 -54.54
N THR A 861 -15.33 14.78 -54.09
CA THR A 861 -14.53 16.01 -53.98
C THR A 861 -13.47 15.87 -52.89
N LEU A 862 -13.82 15.30 -51.73
CA LEU A 862 -12.84 14.98 -50.69
C LEU A 862 -11.78 13.97 -51.15
N ALA A 863 -12.17 12.96 -51.91
CA ALA A 863 -11.22 12.01 -52.49
C ALA A 863 -10.28 12.66 -53.53
N ARG A 864 -10.68 13.78 -54.14
CA ARG A 864 -9.89 14.53 -55.15
C ARG A 864 -8.97 15.59 -54.57
N ILE A 865 -9.23 16.08 -53.36
CA ILE A 865 -8.28 16.96 -52.65
C ILE A 865 -7.07 16.08 -52.33
N GLN A 866 -6.10 16.01 -53.24
CA GLN A 866 -4.98 15.06 -53.21
C GLN A 866 -3.74 15.59 -52.47
N GLU A 867 -3.68 16.89 -52.16
CA GLU A 867 -2.63 17.41 -51.30
C GLU A 867 -3.00 17.12 -49.83
N PHE A 868 -2.40 16.09 -49.25
CA PHE A 868 -1.95 16.25 -47.87
C PHE A 868 -0.89 17.36 -47.96
N LYS A 869 -1.24 18.60 -47.58
CA LYS A 869 -0.47 19.84 -47.83
C LYS A 869 0.99 19.85 -47.37
N TYR A 870 1.50 18.76 -46.81
CA TYR A 870 2.89 18.59 -46.38
C TYR A 870 3.48 17.35 -47.06
N GLY A 871 4.16 17.54 -48.21
CA GLY A 871 5.23 16.73 -48.84
C GLY A 871 5.33 15.18 -48.73
N GLY A 872 4.43 14.46 -48.07
CA GLY A 872 4.62 13.07 -47.65
C GLY A 872 3.37 12.18 -47.67
N GLY A 873 2.21 12.70 -48.10
CA GLY A 873 1.01 11.90 -48.36
C GLY A 873 0.55 11.04 -47.17
N CYS A 874 0.25 9.75 -47.43
CA CYS A 874 -0.14 8.79 -46.40
C CYS A 874 0.95 8.59 -45.31
N GLY A 875 2.22 8.83 -45.64
CA GLY A 875 3.33 8.70 -44.69
C GLY A 875 3.31 9.76 -43.59
N ASP A 876 2.87 10.98 -43.90
CA ASP A 876 2.68 12.04 -42.90
C ASP A 876 1.49 11.72 -41.98
N LEU A 877 0.38 11.24 -42.54
CA LEU A 877 -0.76 10.77 -41.76
C LEU A 877 -0.37 9.63 -40.82
N GLY A 878 0.43 8.67 -41.29
CA GLY A 878 0.96 7.58 -40.48
C GLY A 878 1.89 8.07 -39.37
N ARG A 879 2.75 9.05 -39.64
CA ARG A 879 3.60 9.67 -38.62
C ARG A 879 2.75 10.37 -37.55
N ARG A 880 1.76 11.18 -37.94
CA ARG A 880 0.83 11.84 -37.02
C ARG A 880 0.05 10.85 -36.16
N MET A 881 -0.36 9.71 -36.75
CA MET A 881 -0.99 8.62 -36.01
C MET A 881 -0.02 8.03 -34.97
N GLN A 882 1.22 7.73 -35.38
CA GLN A 882 2.23 7.15 -34.51
C GLN A 882 2.67 8.10 -33.39
N ASP A 883 2.83 9.40 -33.69
CA ASP A 883 3.14 10.44 -32.71
C ASP A 883 2.05 10.51 -31.64
N PHE A 884 0.78 10.40 -32.04
CA PHE A 884 -0.34 10.33 -31.10
C PHE A 884 -0.36 9.01 -30.29
N ILE A 885 -0.02 7.87 -30.91
CA ILE A 885 0.14 6.58 -30.21
C ILE A 885 1.25 6.65 -29.16
N ASN A 886 2.38 7.24 -29.52
CA ASN A 886 3.56 7.35 -28.64
C ASN A 886 3.28 8.27 -27.46
N SER A 887 2.52 9.35 -27.67
CA SER A 887 2.08 10.26 -26.63
C SER A 887 0.88 9.74 -25.83
N ARG A 888 0.19 8.67 -26.26
CA ARG A 888 -0.98 8.06 -25.59
C ARG A 888 -0.80 7.79 -24.09
N PRO A 889 0.35 7.28 -23.60
CA PRO A 889 0.59 7.07 -22.16
C PRO A 889 0.75 8.39 -21.38
N GLU A 890 1.33 9.42 -22.00
CA GLU A 890 1.55 10.74 -21.43
C GLU A 890 0.30 11.62 -21.52
N LEU A 891 -0.54 11.41 -22.54
CA LEU A 891 -1.77 12.15 -22.79
C LEU A 891 -2.87 11.73 -21.82
N GLY A 892 -2.96 10.44 -21.46
CA GLY A 892 -3.93 9.93 -20.46
C GLY A 892 -3.83 10.55 -19.09
N ASN A 893 -2.68 11.15 -18.85
CA ASN A 893 -2.28 11.79 -17.62
C ASN A 893 -2.66 13.28 -17.59
N ALA A 894 -2.98 13.88 -18.74
CA ALA A 894 -3.26 15.31 -18.91
C ALA A 894 -4.76 15.65 -19.12
N TYR A 895 -5.63 14.64 -19.30
CA TYR A 895 -7.03 14.88 -19.64
C TYR A 895 -7.98 14.94 -18.43
N ASP A 896 -9.01 15.79 -18.51
CA ASP A 896 -10.24 15.63 -17.74
C ASP A 896 -10.89 14.27 -18.11
N GLY A 897 -11.20 13.40 -17.16
CA GLY A 897 -11.49 11.98 -17.36
C GLY A 897 -12.69 11.70 -18.25
N ARG A 898 -13.65 12.62 -18.34
CA ARG A 898 -14.73 12.53 -19.35
C ARG A 898 -14.20 12.79 -20.77
N ILE A 899 -13.47 13.88 -20.96
CA ILE A 899 -12.90 14.27 -22.25
C ILE A 899 -11.82 13.26 -22.68
N ALA A 900 -10.97 12.82 -21.74
CA ALA A 900 -9.99 11.74 -21.89
C ALA A 900 -10.64 10.51 -22.48
N TYR A 901 -11.70 10.05 -21.83
CA TYR A 901 -12.39 8.83 -22.18
C TYR A 901 -13.01 8.92 -23.57
N THR A 902 -13.67 10.05 -23.90
CA THR A 902 -14.21 10.28 -25.23
C THR A 902 -13.12 10.30 -26.30
N ILE A 903 -12.00 10.97 -26.05
CA ILE A 903 -10.85 11.00 -26.97
C ILE A 903 -10.27 9.61 -27.15
N TYR A 904 -10.10 8.84 -26.08
CA TYR A 904 -9.58 7.48 -26.15
C TYR A 904 -10.48 6.55 -26.96
N GLN A 905 -11.78 6.60 -26.71
CA GLN A 905 -12.73 5.78 -27.47
C GLN A 905 -12.78 6.16 -28.95
N ASP A 906 -12.76 7.46 -29.24
CA ASP A 906 -12.73 7.95 -30.62
C ASP A 906 -11.40 7.60 -31.29
N PHE A 907 -10.28 7.72 -30.57
CA PHE A 907 -8.96 7.34 -31.04
C PHE A 907 -8.87 5.84 -31.36
N ASP A 908 -9.32 4.97 -30.46
CA ASP A 908 -9.31 3.52 -30.71
C ASP A 908 -10.10 3.20 -31.97
N SER A 909 -11.26 3.84 -32.15
CA SER A 909 -12.07 3.72 -33.36
C SER A 909 -11.32 4.24 -34.61
N VAL A 910 -10.64 5.38 -34.49
CA VAL A 910 -9.86 6.02 -35.56
C VAL A 910 -8.65 5.19 -35.97
N SER A 911 -7.91 4.64 -35.00
CA SER A 911 -6.77 3.75 -35.22
C SER A 911 -7.22 2.48 -35.93
N LEU A 912 -8.32 1.86 -35.48
CA LEU A 912 -8.88 0.68 -36.14
C LEU A 912 -9.27 0.96 -37.60
N VAL A 913 -9.90 2.11 -37.86
CA VAL A 913 -10.27 2.52 -39.22
C VAL A 913 -9.03 2.75 -40.08
N TYR A 914 -8.02 3.43 -39.54
CA TYR A 914 -6.75 3.68 -40.23
C TYR A 914 -6.02 2.36 -40.55
N ASP A 915 -5.83 1.50 -39.55
CA ASP A 915 -5.12 0.23 -39.70
C ASP A 915 -5.83 -0.73 -40.63
N LEU A 916 -7.17 -0.77 -40.62
CA LEU A 916 -7.93 -1.54 -41.60
C LEU A 916 -7.66 -1.03 -43.03
N ILE A 917 -7.80 0.27 -43.28
CA ILE A 917 -7.68 0.84 -44.63
C ILE A 917 -6.26 0.72 -45.16
N MET A 918 -5.27 0.89 -44.28
CA MET A 918 -3.85 0.78 -44.61
C MET A 918 -3.35 -0.67 -44.64
N GLY A 919 -4.09 -1.62 -44.07
CA GLY A 919 -3.67 -3.01 -43.94
C GLY A 919 -2.56 -3.22 -42.90
N ASN A 920 -2.49 -2.35 -41.88
CA ASN A 920 -1.51 -2.46 -40.80
C ASN A 920 -1.92 -3.55 -39.81
N SER A 921 -0.97 -4.13 -39.09
CA SER A 921 -1.29 -5.04 -38.00
C SER A 921 -2.00 -4.30 -36.85
N ASN A 922 -3.09 -4.87 -36.35
CA ASN A 922 -3.81 -4.37 -35.18
C ASN A 922 -4.35 -5.57 -34.37
N PRO A 923 -4.22 -5.57 -33.03
CA PRO A 923 -4.63 -6.71 -32.19
C PRO A 923 -6.14 -6.99 -32.21
N HIS A 924 -6.98 -6.07 -32.68
CA HIS A 924 -8.43 -6.27 -32.78
C HIS A 924 -8.89 -6.60 -34.20
N LEU A 925 -7.99 -6.66 -35.19
CA LEU A 925 -8.32 -6.93 -36.59
C LEU A 925 -7.70 -8.26 -37.05
N GLY A 926 -8.52 -9.15 -37.57
CA GLY A 926 -8.10 -10.32 -38.34
C GLY A 926 -8.18 -10.05 -39.84
N TYR A 927 -7.30 -10.67 -40.63
CA TYR A 927 -7.19 -10.42 -42.07
C TYR A 927 -7.42 -11.67 -42.94
N ASN A 928 -7.58 -12.87 -42.37
CA ASN A 928 -7.75 -14.09 -43.14
C ASN A 928 -9.10 -14.12 -43.88
N LEU A 929 -10.19 -13.65 -43.25
CA LEU A 929 -11.51 -13.58 -43.86
C LEU A 929 -11.57 -12.52 -44.98
N LEU A 930 -10.84 -11.42 -44.81
CA LEU A 930 -10.62 -10.40 -45.84
C LEU A 930 -9.84 -10.97 -47.03
N ASN A 931 -8.78 -11.74 -46.77
CA ASN A 931 -7.99 -12.42 -47.78
C ASN A 931 -8.81 -13.48 -48.52
N ALA A 932 -9.64 -14.26 -47.81
CA ALA A 932 -10.56 -15.24 -48.39
C ALA A 932 -11.52 -14.58 -49.39
N LEU A 933 -12.09 -13.45 -48.98
CA LEU A 933 -12.97 -12.64 -49.82
C LEU A 933 -12.26 -12.14 -51.09
N LYS A 934 -10.99 -11.74 -50.99
CA LYS A 934 -10.22 -11.35 -52.17
C LYS A 934 -10.01 -12.54 -53.09
N ILE A 935 -9.56 -13.70 -52.59
CA ILE A 935 -9.28 -14.88 -53.42
C ILE A 935 -10.52 -15.27 -54.23
N ALA A 936 -11.70 -15.28 -53.59
CA ALA A 936 -12.98 -15.56 -54.24
C ALA A 936 -13.32 -14.58 -55.37
N ARG A 937 -12.96 -13.29 -55.23
CA ARG A 937 -13.24 -12.24 -56.23
C ARG A 937 -12.18 -12.11 -57.32
N THR A 938 -10.93 -12.54 -57.08
CA THR A 938 -9.83 -12.49 -58.07
C THR A 938 -9.85 -13.58 -59.13
N HIS A 939 -10.79 -14.53 -59.09
CA HIS A 939 -10.92 -15.59 -60.11
C HIS A 939 -11.40 -15.10 -61.50
N ALA A 940 -11.49 -13.79 -61.74
CA ALA A 940 -11.94 -13.22 -63.01
C ALA A 940 -10.87 -12.47 -63.85
N ARG A 941 -9.62 -12.26 -63.40
CA ARG A 941 -8.54 -11.74 -64.29
C ARG A 941 -7.13 -11.85 -63.66
N GLN A 942 -6.29 -12.64 -64.36
CA GLN A 942 -4.81 -12.75 -64.38
C GLN A 942 -4.01 -12.90 -63.07
N LYS A 943 -3.25 -14.00 -63.04
CA LYS A 943 -2.10 -14.27 -62.16
C LYS A 943 -1.04 -13.17 -62.31
N ASP A 944 -0.67 -12.52 -61.21
CA ASP A 944 0.67 -12.00 -61.06
C ASP A 944 1.34 -12.62 -59.83
N SER A 945 2.53 -13.14 -60.05
CA SER A 945 3.33 -13.91 -59.11
C SER A 945 4.31 -12.98 -58.38
N LYS A 946 3.93 -12.52 -57.20
CA LYS A 946 4.81 -12.18 -56.07
C LYS A 946 3.92 -11.83 -54.86
N GLY A 947 4.18 -12.48 -53.73
CA GLY A 947 3.38 -12.34 -52.51
C GLY A 947 3.52 -10.97 -51.87
N GLN A 948 2.77 -9.99 -52.39
CA GLN A 948 2.53 -8.72 -51.72
C GLN A 948 1.24 -8.80 -50.91
N CYS A 949 1.33 -8.40 -49.65
CA CYS A 949 0.17 -8.15 -48.81
C CYS A 949 -0.79 -7.18 -49.51
N ILE A 950 -2.07 -7.49 -49.38
CA ILE A 950 -3.16 -6.86 -50.11
C ILE A 950 -3.43 -5.50 -49.46
N CYS A 951 -2.91 -4.43 -50.05
CA CYS A 951 -3.22 -3.09 -49.62
C CYS A 951 -4.66 -2.72 -50.04
N ILE A 952 -5.54 -2.38 -49.09
CA ILE A 952 -6.87 -1.77 -49.35
C ILE A 952 -6.70 -0.30 -49.85
N CYS A 953 -5.51 0.28 -49.65
CA CYS A 953 -4.86 1.32 -50.46
C CYS A 953 -3.35 1.07 -50.46
N SER A 954 -2.74 0.75 -51.61
CA SER A 954 -1.28 0.76 -51.72
C SER A 954 -0.85 2.23 -51.79
N CYS A 955 -0.45 2.83 -50.67
CA CYS A 955 0.41 4.02 -50.73
C CYS A 955 1.88 3.57 -50.88
N SER A 956 2.15 2.50 -51.64
CA SER A 956 3.50 2.19 -52.10
C SER A 956 3.92 3.29 -53.06
N LEU A 957 4.96 4.04 -52.68
CA LEU A 957 5.65 5.00 -53.55
C LEU A 957 6.09 4.38 -54.89
N ASP A 958 6.17 3.06 -54.99
CA ASP A 958 6.74 2.37 -56.16
C ASP A 958 5.70 1.78 -57.15
N GLU A 959 4.41 1.64 -56.77
CA GLU A 959 3.40 1.03 -57.67
C GLU A 959 2.31 1.99 -58.14
N ASP A 960 2.01 3.04 -57.37
CA ASP A 960 1.10 4.10 -57.82
C ASP A 960 1.80 5.11 -58.74
N THR A 961 3.13 5.06 -58.90
CA THR A 961 3.89 5.88 -59.87
C THR A 961 3.54 5.60 -61.34
N HIS A 962 2.84 4.51 -61.65
CA HIS A 962 2.45 4.20 -63.02
C HIS A 962 1.12 4.84 -63.49
N PHE A 963 0.37 5.51 -62.61
CA PHE A 963 -0.81 6.31 -63.01
C PHE A 963 -0.63 7.82 -62.81
N TRP A 964 0.50 8.22 -62.23
CA TRP A 964 0.86 9.61 -62.00
C TRP A 964 1.96 9.96 -63.00
N GLY A 965 1.64 10.79 -63.99
CA GLY A 965 2.67 11.37 -64.84
C GLY A 965 3.70 12.06 -63.95
N ASN A 966 4.96 11.60 -64.04
CA ASN A 966 6.12 12.23 -63.44
C ASN A 966 6.10 13.75 -63.67
N TYR A 967 5.74 14.51 -62.63
CA TYR A 967 6.01 15.93 -62.54
C TYR A 967 6.54 16.23 -61.13
N CYS A 968 7.64 16.98 -61.11
CA CYS A 968 8.47 17.47 -59.99
C CYS A 968 9.68 16.54 -59.71
N LEU A 969 10.86 16.72 -60.29
CA LEU A 969 11.65 17.97 -60.42
C LEU A 969 12.57 17.98 -61.69
N PRO A 970 13.23 19.11 -62.03
CA PRO A 970 13.45 19.55 -63.41
C PRO A 970 14.72 18.95 -64.03
N THR A 971 14.66 18.59 -65.31
CA THR A 971 15.60 19.09 -66.34
C THR A 971 15.18 18.58 -67.72
N ASN A 972 15.30 19.50 -68.67
CA ASN A 972 15.27 19.36 -70.12
C ASN A 972 13.91 19.46 -70.83
N GLN A 973 13.91 20.49 -71.68
CA GLN A 973 12.86 20.99 -72.56
C GLN A 973 12.53 19.99 -73.66
N ASN A 974 11.31 20.16 -74.17
CA ASN A 974 10.68 19.54 -75.35
C ASN A 974 10.13 18.14 -75.13
N ASP A 975 8.87 18.08 -74.68
CA ASP A 975 7.83 17.42 -75.47
C ASP A 975 6.42 17.80 -74.98
N ASN A 976 5.56 18.15 -75.94
CA ASN A 976 4.16 18.54 -75.73
C ASN A 976 3.31 17.34 -75.32
N TYR A 977 3.08 17.13 -74.02
CA TYR A 977 2.00 16.26 -73.54
C TYR A 977 1.08 17.01 -72.58
N LYS A 978 -0.17 17.21 -73.03
CA LYS A 978 -1.25 17.84 -72.24
C LYS A 978 -1.57 17.00 -71.02
N ALA A 979 -1.49 17.60 -69.84
CA ALA A 979 -2.05 17.06 -68.60
C ALA A 979 -3.54 16.69 -68.79
N LEU A 980 -3.92 15.50 -68.34
CA LEU A 980 -5.30 15.04 -68.33
C LEU A 980 -6.12 15.87 -67.33
N ASP A 981 -7.13 16.57 -67.83
CA ASP A 981 -8.07 17.40 -67.07
C ASP A 981 -9.15 16.51 -66.39
N PRO A 982 -9.12 16.33 -65.05
CA PRO A 982 -10.05 15.47 -64.32
C PRO A 982 -11.41 16.12 -64.06
N SER A 983 -11.64 17.37 -64.51
CA SER A 983 -12.94 18.03 -64.44
C SER A 983 -13.99 17.42 -65.37
N LYS A 984 -13.59 16.54 -66.28
CA LYS A 984 -14.47 15.86 -67.23
C LYS A 984 -15.05 14.58 -66.64
N GLU A 985 -16.39 14.52 -66.60
CA GLU A 985 -17.21 13.44 -66.04
C GLU A 985 -16.76 12.02 -66.47
N LYS A 986 -16.22 11.87 -67.69
CA LYS A 986 -15.71 10.62 -68.27
C LYS A 986 -14.55 9.98 -67.48
N THR A 987 -13.71 10.78 -66.81
CA THR A 987 -12.53 10.30 -66.07
C THR A 987 -12.91 9.79 -64.67
N ALA A 988 -13.97 10.36 -64.08
CA ALA A 988 -14.55 9.89 -62.82
C ALA A 988 -15.27 8.53 -62.99
N THR A 989 -15.94 8.32 -64.12
CA THR A 989 -16.56 7.03 -64.47
C THR A 989 -15.52 5.92 -64.62
N LEU A 990 -14.34 6.23 -65.16
CA LEU A 990 -13.22 5.31 -65.31
C LEU A 990 -12.58 4.87 -63.97
N MET A 991 -12.43 5.79 -63.02
CA MET A 991 -12.00 5.44 -61.64
C MET A 991 -13.02 4.55 -60.93
N ASP A 992 -14.31 4.81 -61.14
CA ASP A 992 -15.42 4.06 -60.54
C ASP A 992 -15.57 2.64 -61.10
N GLU A 993 -15.16 2.41 -62.35
CA GLU A 993 -15.16 1.09 -63.00
C GLU A 993 -13.94 0.22 -62.60
N GLN A 994 -12.79 0.83 -62.30
CA GLN A 994 -11.54 0.09 -62.02
C GLN A 994 -11.29 -0.17 -60.52
N GLN A 995 -11.65 0.75 -59.61
CA GLN A 995 -11.45 0.60 -58.16
C GLN A 995 -12.63 1.17 -57.34
N PRO A 996 -13.74 0.43 -57.23
CA PRO A 996 -15.02 0.96 -56.73
C PRO A 996 -15.04 1.40 -55.25
N LEU A 997 -14.10 0.95 -54.41
CA LEU A 997 -14.01 1.34 -53.00
C LEU A 997 -13.11 2.57 -52.75
N ARG A 998 -12.31 2.98 -53.75
CA ARG A 998 -11.31 4.03 -53.59
C ARG A 998 -11.91 5.34 -53.03
N PRO A 999 -13.01 5.90 -53.55
CA PRO A 999 -13.58 7.14 -53.02
C PRO A 999 -13.99 7.06 -51.54
N VAL A 1000 -14.49 5.90 -51.11
CA VAL A 1000 -14.99 5.68 -49.75
C VAL A 1000 -13.83 5.45 -48.76
N ASN A 1001 -12.76 4.77 -49.19
CA ASN A 1001 -11.53 4.62 -48.41
C ASN A 1001 -10.84 5.97 -48.18
N PHE A 1002 -10.69 6.78 -49.23
CA PHE A 1002 -10.11 8.11 -49.12
C PHE A 1002 -10.97 9.05 -48.26
N PHE A 1003 -12.29 8.95 -48.36
CA PHE A 1003 -13.20 9.68 -47.47
C PHE A 1003 -12.96 9.32 -45.99
N ALA A 1004 -12.85 8.03 -45.66
CA ALA A 1004 -12.55 7.58 -44.30
C ALA A 1004 -11.17 8.07 -43.82
N LEU A 1005 -10.11 8.01 -44.65
CA LEU A 1005 -8.80 8.55 -44.32
C LEU A 1005 -8.83 10.07 -44.11
N ARG A 1006 -9.62 10.82 -44.88
CA ARG A 1006 -9.82 12.25 -44.66
C ARG A 1006 -10.51 12.54 -43.33
N ARG A 1007 -11.43 11.68 -42.90
CA ARG A 1007 -12.02 11.76 -41.55
C ARG A 1007 -11.00 11.50 -40.45
N VAL A 1008 -10.11 10.52 -40.63
CA VAL A 1008 -8.97 10.27 -39.73
C VAL A 1008 -8.06 11.50 -39.65
N ALA A 1009 -7.67 12.07 -40.79
CA ALA A 1009 -6.85 13.29 -40.83
C ALA A 1009 -7.55 14.47 -40.14
N GLN A 1010 -8.86 14.64 -40.34
CA GLN A 1010 -9.66 15.68 -39.68
C GLN A 1010 -9.74 15.48 -38.16
N PHE A 1011 -9.68 14.23 -37.68
CA PHE A 1011 -9.59 13.94 -36.24
C PHE A 1011 -8.23 14.32 -35.67
N LEU A 1012 -7.15 14.03 -36.39
CA LEU A 1012 -5.78 14.35 -35.95
C LEU A 1012 -5.45 15.85 -36.07
N GLU A 1013 -6.29 16.62 -36.75
CA GLU A 1013 -6.09 18.06 -36.95
C GLU A 1013 -6.24 18.85 -35.65
N ASN A 1014 -5.27 19.72 -35.35
CA ASN A 1014 -5.21 20.54 -34.13
C ASN A 1014 -5.20 19.75 -32.81
N GLN A 1015 -4.86 18.45 -32.80
CA GLN A 1015 -4.79 17.69 -31.54
C GLN A 1015 -3.80 18.28 -30.53
N GLY A 1016 -2.60 18.67 -30.98
CA GLY A 1016 -1.62 19.37 -30.13
C GLY A 1016 -2.09 20.76 -29.63
N THR A 1017 -3.02 21.40 -30.33
CA THR A 1017 -3.65 22.65 -29.88
C THR A 1017 -4.68 22.39 -28.77
N LEU A 1018 -5.43 21.30 -28.89
CA LEU A 1018 -6.39 20.88 -27.87
C LEU A 1018 -5.65 20.48 -26.57
N GLU A 1019 -4.44 19.93 -26.64
CA GLU A 1019 -3.56 19.67 -25.48
C GLU A 1019 -3.29 20.91 -24.62
N ILE A 1020 -3.23 22.09 -25.20
CA ILE A 1020 -2.98 23.34 -24.47
C ILE A 1020 -4.18 23.76 -23.61
N ASP A 1021 -5.42 23.60 -24.09
CA ASP A 1021 -6.62 23.78 -23.26
C ASP A 1021 -6.63 22.80 -22.08
N ARG A 1022 -6.09 21.60 -22.30
CA ARG A 1022 -6.14 20.49 -21.33
C ARG A 1022 -5.09 20.65 -20.22
N ASN A 1023 -3.95 21.29 -20.50
CA ASN A 1023 -2.81 21.48 -19.57
C ASN A 1023 -2.89 22.74 -18.67
N ASP A 1024 -3.92 23.57 -18.80
CA ASP A 1024 -4.04 24.85 -18.08
C ASP A 1024 -4.13 24.68 -16.54
N ASP A 1025 -4.65 23.55 -16.07
CA ASP A 1025 -4.67 23.15 -14.65
C ASP A 1025 -3.27 22.79 -14.08
N LEU A 1026 -2.29 22.54 -14.94
CA LEU A 1026 -1.01 21.90 -14.63
C LEU A 1026 0.12 22.93 -14.50
N TYR A 1027 0.05 24.00 -15.30
CA TYR A 1027 1.07 25.05 -15.37
C TYR A 1027 0.51 26.45 -15.14
N ASN A 1028 -0.80 26.60 -14.88
CA ASN A 1028 -1.46 27.90 -14.82
C ASN A 1028 -1.17 28.72 -16.10
N THR A 1029 -1.22 28.05 -17.26
CA THR A 1029 -0.83 28.63 -18.55
C THR A 1029 -1.77 29.75 -18.97
N SER A 1030 -2.93 29.94 -18.32
CA SER A 1030 -3.77 31.14 -18.43
C SER A 1030 -2.99 32.46 -18.24
N THR A 1031 -1.85 32.43 -17.55
CA THR A 1031 -0.92 33.58 -17.44
C THR A 1031 0.08 33.72 -18.60
N LEU A 1032 0.38 32.64 -19.33
CA LEU A 1032 1.32 32.62 -20.46
C LEU A 1032 0.61 32.69 -21.83
N TYR A 1033 -0.61 32.17 -21.92
CA TYR A 1033 -1.42 32.12 -23.12
C TYR A 1033 -2.86 32.47 -22.75
N ASN A 1034 -3.29 33.68 -23.11
CA ASN A 1034 -4.71 34.00 -23.06
C ASN A 1034 -5.42 33.09 -24.08
N ALA A 1035 -6.25 32.17 -23.60
CA ALA A 1035 -6.97 31.20 -24.42
C ALA A 1035 -7.71 31.87 -25.59
N SER A 1036 -8.24 33.09 -25.39
CA SER A 1036 -8.89 33.86 -26.46
C SER A 1036 -7.94 34.23 -27.61
N THR A 1037 -6.65 34.46 -27.34
CA THR A 1037 -5.62 34.79 -28.34
C THR A 1037 -4.94 33.57 -28.95
N PHE A 1038 -4.97 32.44 -28.25
CA PHE A 1038 -4.37 31.20 -28.74
C PHE A 1038 -5.33 30.49 -29.69
N PHE A 1039 -6.58 30.27 -29.27
CA PHE A 1039 -7.60 29.64 -30.10
C PHE A 1039 -8.00 30.47 -31.31
N SER A 1040 -7.81 31.80 -31.27
CA SER A 1040 -7.99 32.66 -32.44
C SER A 1040 -7.02 32.34 -33.56
N LYS A 1041 -5.79 31.89 -33.27
CA LYS A 1041 -4.81 31.48 -34.30
C LYS A 1041 -5.08 30.09 -34.86
N TYR A 1042 -5.79 29.25 -34.11
CA TYR A 1042 -6.09 27.86 -34.48
C TYR A 1042 -7.60 27.57 -34.40
N PRO A 1043 -8.43 28.29 -35.19
CA PRO A 1043 -9.90 28.19 -35.08
C PRO A 1043 -10.43 26.79 -35.38
N GLY A 1044 -9.66 25.95 -36.07
CA GLY A 1044 -10.00 24.54 -36.31
C GLY A 1044 -10.12 23.72 -35.02
N ALA A 1045 -9.39 24.05 -33.96
CA ALA A 1045 -9.51 23.37 -32.66
C ALA A 1045 -10.90 23.62 -32.02
N CYS A 1046 -11.45 24.82 -32.20
CA CYS A 1046 -12.80 25.18 -31.74
C CYS A 1046 -13.92 24.43 -32.47
N LEU A 1047 -13.63 23.74 -33.58
CA LEU A 1047 -14.62 22.97 -34.33
C LEU A 1047 -14.85 21.56 -33.75
N ARG A 1048 -14.13 21.20 -32.68
CA ARG A 1048 -14.23 19.93 -31.94
C ARG A 1048 -14.61 20.15 -30.47
N PRO A 1049 -15.79 20.75 -30.18
CA PRO A 1049 -16.19 21.10 -28.82
C PRO A 1049 -16.31 19.89 -27.88
N GLU A 1050 -16.54 18.68 -28.41
CA GLU A 1050 -16.48 17.41 -27.66
C GLU A 1050 -15.16 17.19 -26.90
N TYR A 1051 -14.07 17.86 -27.31
CA TYR A 1051 -12.73 17.68 -26.74
C TYR A 1051 -12.23 18.89 -25.95
N LEU A 1052 -13.08 19.90 -25.75
CA LEU A 1052 -12.78 21.16 -25.08
C LEU A 1052 -13.51 21.26 -23.74
N ARG A 1053 -12.91 21.97 -22.78
CA ARG A 1053 -13.58 22.32 -21.51
C ARG A 1053 -14.77 23.23 -21.78
N ALA A 1054 -15.76 23.21 -20.88
CA ALA A 1054 -16.98 24.01 -21.04
C ALA A 1054 -16.71 25.52 -21.16
N ASN A 1055 -15.73 26.05 -20.42
CA ASN A 1055 -15.34 27.46 -20.50
C ASN A 1055 -14.73 27.79 -21.88
N THR A 1056 -13.82 26.96 -22.36
CA THR A 1056 -13.17 27.13 -23.66
C THR A 1056 -14.15 27.01 -24.81
N GLN A 1057 -15.16 26.14 -24.70
CA GLN A 1057 -16.27 26.11 -25.67
C GLN A 1057 -17.03 27.44 -25.72
N ALA A 1058 -17.26 28.08 -24.57
CA ALA A 1058 -17.92 29.38 -24.50
C ALA A 1058 -17.04 30.50 -25.10
N GLU A 1059 -15.74 30.45 -24.86
CA GLU A 1059 -14.76 31.37 -25.46
C GLU A 1059 -14.69 31.21 -26.98
N CYS A 1060 -14.60 29.98 -27.48
CA CYS A 1060 -14.68 29.68 -28.92
C CYS A 1060 -15.97 30.23 -29.55
N ALA A 1061 -17.11 30.11 -28.87
CA ALA A 1061 -18.38 30.68 -29.35
C ALA A 1061 -18.34 32.21 -29.43
N GLN A 1062 -17.78 32.86 -28.41
CA GLN A 1062 -17.63 34.32 -28.38
C GLN A 1062 -16.62 34.81 -29.43
N MET A 1063 -15.52 34.08 -29.62
CA MET A 1063 -14.50 34.33 -30.64
C MET A 1063 -15.11 34.30 -32.05
N PHE A 1064 -15.87 33.24 -32.39
CA PHE A 1064 -16.54 33.17 -33.68
C PHE A 1064 -17.57 34.28 -33.86
N LYS A 1065 -18.36 34.57 -32.82
CA LYS A 1065 -19.39 35.62 -32.86
C LYS A 1065 -18.81 37.03 -33.07
N SER A 1066 -17.60 37.28 -32.57
CA SER A 1066 -16.90 38.57 -32.67
C SER A 1066 -15.97 38.68 -33.87
N GLU A 1067 -15.89 37.65 -34.72
CA GLU A 1067 -15.00 37.58 -35.89
C GLU A 1067 -13.50 37.74 -35.50
N GLN A 1068 -13.13 37.41 -34.25
CA GLN A 1068 -11.76 37.50 -33.73
C GLN A 1068 -10.97 36.20 -33.90
N TYR A 1069 -10.73 35.77 -35.13
CA TYR A 1069 -9.98 34.56 -35.44
C TYR A 1069 -9.21 34.69 -36.76
N ASP A 1070 -8.21 33.85 -36.95
CA ASP A 1070 -7.44 33.73 -38.18
C ASP A 1070 -8.35 33.18 -39.30
N VAL A 1071 -8.77 34.11 -40.17
CA VAL A 1071 -9.66 33.80 -41.30
C VAL A 1071 -8.97 32.88 -42.30
N SER A 1072 -7.67 33.06 -42.53
CA SER A 1072 -6.86 32.24 -43.44
C SER A 1072 -6.81 30.79 -42.97
N ALA A 1073 -6.56 30.57 -41.68
CA ALA A 1073 -6.55 29.25 -41.07
C ALA A 1073 -7.93 28.56 -41.17
N LEU A 1074 -9.03 29.30 -40.93
CA LEU A 1074 -10.37 28.74 -41.06
C LEU A 1074 -10.74 28.44 -42.54
N LYS A 1075 -10.37 29.31 -43.48
CA LYS A 1075 -10.54 29.06 -44.92
C LYS A 1075 -9.75 27.82 -45.35
N ALA A 1076 -8.51 27.66 -44.89
CA ALA A 1076 -7.69 26.48 -45.17
C ALA A 1076 -8.36 25.20 -44.63
N TYR A 1077 -8.86 25.22 -43.39
CA TYR A 1077 -9.62 24.10 -42.83
C TYR A 1077 -10.84 23.72 -43.70
N LEU A 1078 -11.61 24.72 -44.14
CA LEU A 1078 -12.78 24.50 -45.00
C LEU A 1078 -12.40 24.00 -46.41
N GLN A 1079 -11.23 24.38 -46.93
CA GLN A 1079 -10.71 23.83 -48.19
C GLN A 1079 -10.35 22.36 -48.06
N ASP A 1080 -9.72 22.00 -46.94
CA ASP A 1080 -9.12 20.67 -46.77
C ASP A 1080 -10.15 19.61 -46.36
N TYR A 1081 -11.23 20.02 -45.69
CA TYR A 1081 -12.25 19.11 -45.15
C TYR A 1081 -13.66 19.35 -45.67
N ILE A 1082 -13.93 20.48 -46.36
CA ILE A 1082 -15.21 20.87 -46.98
C ILE A 1082 -16.39 21.06 -46.00
N MET A 1083 -16.54 20.21 -45.00
CA MET A 1083 -17.63 20.21 -44.03
C MET A 1083 -17.11 20.34 -42.60
N VAL A 1084 -17.83 21.14 -41.82
CA VAL A 1084 -17.66 21.22 -40.36
C VAL A 1084 -18.76 20.41 -39.69
N SER A 1085 -18.36 19.50 -38.81
CA SER A 1085 -19.25 18.76 -37.93
C SER A 1085 -18.82 18.94 -36.48
N MET A 1086 -19.74 19.32 -35.61
CA MET A 1086 -19.51 19.46 -34.17
C MET A 1086 -20.29 18.36 -33.45
N GLN A 1087 -19.65 17.52 -32.62
CA GLN A 1087 -20.31 16.39 -31.92
C GLN A 1087 -21.06 15.44 -32.86
N GLY A 1088 -20.53 15.21 -34.06
CA GLY A 1088 -21.18 14.38 -35.09
C GLY A 1088 -22.47 14.97 -35.67
N VAL A 1089 -22.77 16.25 -35.42
CA VAL A 1089 -23.86 17.01 -36.06
C VAL A 1089 -23.23 17.92 -37.12
N PRO A 1090 -23.63 17.79 -38.40
CA PRO A 1090 -23.13 18.68 -39.44
C PRO A 1090 -23.60 20.12 -39.18
N CYS A 1091 -22.69 21.07 -39.35
CA CYS A 1091 -22.92 22.49 -39.06
C CYS A 1091 -22.98 23.32 -40.35
N LEU A 1092 -21.99 23.13 -41.22
CA LEU A 1092 -21.91 23.83 -42.51
C LEU A 1092 -21.03 23.06 -43.47
N TYR A 1093 -21.15 23.36 -44.76
CA TYR A 1093 -20.23 22.88 -45.79
C TYR A 1093 -19.93 23.97 -46.83
N LEU A 1094 -18.81 23.81 -47.51
CA LEU A 1094 -18.39 24.61 -48.65
C LEU A 1094 -18.91 23.93 -49.93
N ASP A 1095 -19.75 24.61 -50.72
CA ASP A 1095 -20.29 24.05 -51.96
C ASP A 1095 -19.29 24.16 -53.14
N GLU A 1096 -19.67 23.60 -54.30
CA GLU A 1096 -18.87 23.63 -55.54
C GLU A 1096 -18.52 25.05 -56.04
N LYS A 1097 -19.29 26.07 -55.62
CA LYS A 1097 -19.08 27.50 -55.93
C LYS A 1097 -18.33 28.22 -54.82
N LYS A 1098 -17.70 27.48 -53.91
CA LYS A 1098 -17.02 27.95 -52.70
C LYS A 1098 -17.90 28.88 -51.84
N GLN A 1099 -19.21 28.62 -51.80
CA GLN A 1099 -20.12 29.29 -50.87
C GLN A 1099 -20.34 28.44 -49.63
N VAL A 1100 -20.33 29.10 -48.47
CA VAL A 1100 -20.67 28.43 -47.21
C VAL A 1100 -22.18 28.24 -47.13
N LYS A 1101 -22.62 27.00 -46.97
CA LYS A 1101 -24.01 26.61 -46.75
C LYS A 1101 -24.18 26.09 -45.34
N GLY A 1102 -25.18 26.61 -44.64
CA GLY A 1102 -25.55 26.13 -43.31
C GLY A 1102 -26.33 24.83 -43.35
N LEU A 1103 -26.03 23.94 -42.42
CA LEU A 1103 -26.76 22.70 -42.16
C LEU A 1103 -27.38 22.89 -40.77
N GLY A 1104 -28.72 22.93 -40.68
CA GLY A 1104 -29.57 23.42 -39.58
C GLY A 1104 -29.29 22.86 -38.17
N SER A 1105 -28.13 23.16 -37.61
CA SER A 1105 -27.70 22.78 -36.27
C SER A 1105 -28.24 23.75 -35.23
N ALA A 1106 -28.78 23.18 -34.14
CA ALA A 1106 -29.22 23.94 -32.98
C ALA A 1106 -28.07 24.32 -32.02
N SER A 1107 -26.82 23.90 -32.31
CA SER A 1107 -25.66 24.22 -31.48
C SER A 1107 -25.37 25.72 -31.50
N ARG A 1108 -25.29 26.34 -30.31
CA ARG A 1108 -24.93 27.77 -30.17
C ARG A 1108 -23.56 28.09 -30.79
N LEU A 1109 -22.61 27.15 -30.69
CA LEU A 1109 -21.28 27.30 -31.29
C LEU A 1109 -21.36 27.29 -32.81
N CYS A 1110 -22.14 26.35 -33.38
CA CYS A 1110 -22.37 26.31 -34.83
C CYS A 1110 -23.06 27.59 -35.33
N GLN A 1111 -24.07 28.09 -34.62
CA GLN A 1111 -24.74 29.33 -34.99
C GLN A 1111 -23.80 30.54 -34.92
N SER A 1112 -22.91 30.58 -33.92
CA SER A 1112 -21.90 31.64 -33.77
C SER A 1112 -20.87 31.61 -34.91
N LEU A 1113 -20.52 30.42 -35.41
CA LEU A 1113 -19.67 30.23 -36.58
C LEU A 1113 -20.39 30.58 -37.89
N LEU A 1114 -21.61 30.10 -38.09
CA LEU A 1114 -22.33 30.22 -39.37
C LEU A 1114 -22.70 31.67 -39.71
N LYS A 1115 -23.10 32.44 -38.69
CA LYS A 1115 -23.57 33.83 -38.86
C LYS A 1115 -22.58 34.71 -39.64
N PRO A 1116 -21.29 34.84 -39.27
CA PRO A 1116 -20.32 35.63 -40.03
C PRO A 1116 -19.99 35.02 -41.40
N LEU A 1117 -19.94 33.68 -41.50
CA LEU A 1117 -19.55 32.97 -42.73
C LEU A 1117 -20.61 32.98 -43.83
N SER A 1118 -21.89 33.12 -43.47
CA SER A 1118 -23.01 33.14 -44.41
C SER A 1118 -23.07 34.39 -45.32
N LYS A 1119 -22.20 35.38 -45.09
CA LYS A 1119 -22.07 36.57 -45.94
C LYS A 1119 -21.67 36.15 -47.37
N LYS A 1120 -22.40 36.62 -48.38
CA LYS A 1120 -22.12 36.30 -49.79
C LYS A 1120 -20.69 36.71 -50.16
N GLY A 1121 -19.92 35.80 -50.74
CA GLY A 1121 -18.54 36.07 -51.16
C GLY A 1121 -17.49 35.96 -50.05
N TRP A 1122 -17.85 35.58 -48.81
CA TRP A 1122 -16.91 35.49 -47.68
C TRP A 1122 -15.60 34.73 -48.01
N PHE A 1123 -15.72 33.65 -48.78
CA PHE A 1123 -14.56 32.84 -49.14
C PHE A 1123 -13.59 33.53 -50.12
N TYR A 1124 -14.12 34.43 -50.97
CA TYR A 1124 -13.38 35.11 -52.04
C TYR A 1124 -12.90 36.52 -51.68
N HIS A 1125 -13.43 37.12 -50.62
CA HIS A 1125 -12.97 38.44 -50.18
C HIS A 1125 -11.61 38.34 -49.48
N ASP A 1126 -10.69 39.22 -49.92
CA ASP A 1126 -9.32 39.37 -49.45
C ASP A 1126 -9.23 39.69 -47.95
N GLU A 1127 -8.12 39.24 -47.37
CA GLU A 1127 -7.77 39.21 -45.95
C GLU A 1127 -7.39 40.60 -45.42
N GLY A 1128 -8.36 41.52 -45.41
CA GLY A 1128 -8.20 42.88 -44.93
C GLY A 1128 -8.69 43.08 -43.50
N HIS A 1129 -7.93 42.59 -42.51
CA HIS A 1129 -7.88 43.15 -41.16
C HIS A 1129 -6.43 43.31 -40.72
#